data_AF-A0AAU3AER8-F1
#
_entry.id   AF-A0AAU3AER8-F1
#
_cell.length_a   1.000
_cell.length_b   1.000
_cell.length_c   1.000
_cell.angle_alpha   90.00
_cell.angle_beta   90.00
_cell.angle_gamma   90.00
#
_symmetry.space_group_name_H-M   'P 1'
#
loop_
_entity.id
_entity.type
_entity.pdbx_description
1 polymer ?
#
loop_
_entity_poly.entity_id
_entity_poly.type
_entity_poly.pdbx_seq_one_letter_code
_entity_poly.pdbx_strand_id
1 'polypeptide(L)'
;MAAGPASAGEDRSGTAATGVHRTGPRASRGRETSAPRSGTPGPEHSLDRQLRNLLVDCERRLVADDQWLCLFAPHPRASELPGHGWKLHVSARAEDLSRVADLVVPVLLRYVCDAKFARDAAVLGLMNSGALDAALVGKAVTVYPRPEDVTALGGELADLLAGRPGPRVLSDRQIRSDAPVYYRYGPFRATGSDDAALVMTGPDGVRFRGRAGTRYRQPPWAADPFRAATPPAGRPARLIGGRYRLTTGISRSPHGDVYRAVDTASGERVIVKQARAYVGEGPDGVDARGRLRHEHTVLRALAGVEGVPQVRDHIRHGDDEYLVTTDCGPLDLRRDVLGHGPYAPAAEPALAGSGAVGAAANNREIAALARRLLAVLDAVHARGVVVSDLKPSNVVLGEDGTAYLVDFGVSALHGDRPAGATPGYSMPVYRAGEPPGPADDLYALGATLHFALTGMDPVVVDRDEAVNRDRTLACLAAVLPDAAHRSARELVAGLVDPDPLRSAACARRWRGQPAPVANGRQLPSPPRVTRGLLDDLIAHTVATCATAVGELPAGPQPRHTQQHFGLTLYDGAAGVGLELLHHREQPGVPQAVAALAHRTAHHTALPALTAALYTGRTGVDLFLDAAVLTGTAEAFVPPPSLRPYDDTGDQIGGAAGAGTGLLALARRAHAAGRDEEAGARLAAAGECVRTLLAAESGRERPEPQRSAAASEAAFGFGFAHGRAGVIHFLHAYHRFTGDPAAGVAARSGLDELAVHTPRLLALAARPEAHRRYGSWCRGLAGIGTLLIEAGGHEGDPGLTDLGVRCAWACRDLAPRMSPVSQCCGLAGVGELLIDAEAVTGDGKLHRAAEDVVGLILSRSGGTPRRPLFPDNTLAASGPGWATGSAGVLSFLRRLRDHGGPRLWNDSAPAPGTQRT
;
A
#
# COMPACT_ATOMS: atom_id res chain seq x y z
N MET A 1 -50.76 -12.86 -3.51
CA MET A 1 -52.09 -13.51 -3.65
C MET A 1 -53.13 -12.42 -3.45
N ALA A 2 -54.13 -12.18 -4.30
CA ALA A 2 -54.70 -12.92 -5.44
C ALA A 2 -55.38 -11.87 -6.37
N ALA A 3 -55.11 -11.88 -7.70
CA ALA A 3 -55.92 -12.48 -8.79
C ALA A 3 -57.30 -11.83 -8.96
N GLY A 4 -57.83 -11.36 -10.10
CA GLY A 4 -57.62 -11.37 -11.58
C GLY A 4 -58.95 -10.80 -12.18
N PRO A 5 -59.36 -10.94 -13.47
CA PRO A 5 -58.70 -11.22 -14.77
C PRO A 5 -59.05 -10.17 -15.90
N ALA A 6 -58.32 -10.12 -17.04
CA ALA A 6 -58.65 -10.48 -18.46
C ALA A 6 -59.88 -9.77 -19.12
N SER A 7 -59.96 -9.39 -20.42
CA SER A 7 -59.40 -9.93 -21.69
C SER A 7 -59.71 -9.06 -22.96
N ALA A 8 -58.91 -9.27 -24.02
CA ALA A 8 -59.19 -9.31 -25.50
C ALA A 8 -59.49 -8.01 -26.30
N GLY A 9 -59.06 -7.79 -27.55
CA GLY A 9 -58.28 -8.52 -28.60
C GLY A 9 -57.99 -7.52 -29.77
N GLU A 10 -56.87 -7.54 -30.52
CA GLU A 10 -56.45 -8.42 -31.64
C GLU A 10 -57.48 -8.48 -32.80
N ASP A 11 -57.17 -8.37 -34.11
CA ASP A 11 -55.98 -8.76 -34.89
C ASP A 11 -56.11 -8.30 -36.39
N ARG A 12 -54.99 -8.22 -37.14
CA ARG A 12 -54.71 -8.94 -38.42
C ARG A 12 -53.66 -8.31 -39.37
N SER A 13 -52.56 -9.07 -39.56
CA SER A 13 -51.79 -9.44 -40.79
C SER A 13 -51.37 -8.37 -41.82
N GLY A 14 -50.15 -8.29 -42.40
CA GLY A 14 -49.04 -9.23 -42.60
C GLY A 14 -48.87 -9.56 -44.11
N THR A 15 -47.72 -9.21 -44.73
CA THR A 15 -46.94 -10.01 -45.74
C THR A 15 -45.83 -9.18 -46.44
N ALA A 16 -44.77 -9.89 -46.85
CA ALA A 16 -43.48 -9.44 -47.37
C ALA A 16 -43.39 -9.40 -48.92
N ALA A 17 -42.34 -8.75 -49.48
CA ALA A 17 -41.43 -9.30 -50.52
C ALA A 17 -40.62 -8.23 -51.33
N THR A 18 -39.33 -8.56 -51.56
CA THR A 18 -38.47 -8.34 -52.76
C THR A 18 -38.12 -6.94 -53.30
N GLY A 19 -36.83 -6.70 -53.54
CA GLY A 19 -36.30 -5.49 -54.18
C GLY A 19 -35.77 -5.70 -55.61
N VAL A 20 -35.49 -4.61 -56.35
CA VAL A 20 -34.67 -4.58 -57.59
C VAL A 20 -34.09 -3.16 -57.85
N HIS A 21 -32.78 -3.15 -58.14
CA HIS A 21 -31.90 -2.26 -58.94
C HIS A 21 -32.13 -0.77 -59.31
N ARG A 22 -31.01 -0.04 -59.12
CA ARG A 22 -30.24 0.90 -60.01
C ARG A 22 -30.92 2.15 -60.57
N THR A 23 -30.29 3.31 -60.32
CA THR A 23 -29.65 4.18 -61.33
C THR A 23 -28.69 5.18 -60.64
N GLY A 24 -27.48 5.36 -61.19
CA GLY A 24 -26.64 6.57 -61.00
C GLY A 24 -26.96 7.61 -62.09
N PRO A 25 -26.36 8.83 -62.10
CA PRO A 25 -24.93 8.96 -62.43
C PRO A 25 -24.14 10.09 -61.71
N ARG A 26 -22.85 10.12 -62.06
CA ARG A 26 -21.66 10.86 -61.59
C ARG A 26 -21.66 12.39 -61.79
N ALA A 27 -20.96 13.09 -60.89
CA ALA A 27 -19.83 14.05 -61.09
C ALA A 27 -19.60 14.81 -59.76
N SER A 28 -18.45 15.29 -59.29
CA SER A 28 -17.03 15.30 -59.69
C SER A 28 -16.20 15.73 -58.46
N ARG A 29 -14.94 15.34 -58.47
CA ARG A 29 -13.94 15.42 -57.39
C ARG A 29 -13.51 16.85 -57.01
N GLY A 30 -13.33 17.09 -55.71
CA GLY A 30 -12.42 18.09 -55.13
C GLY A 30 -11.63 17.43 -54.00
N ARG A 31 -10.30 17.41 -54.11
CA ARG A 31 -9.36 16.80 -53.17
C ARG A 31 -9.16 17.72 -51.96
N GLU A 32 -9.42 17.22 -50.76
CA GLU A 32 -8.76 17.69 -49.54
C GLU A 32 -7.95 16.52 -48.95
N THR A 33 -6.67 16.78 -48.75
CA THR A 33 -5.69 15.87 -48.17
C THR A 33 -5.92 15.78 -46.66
N SER A 34 -6.50 14.69 -46.19
CA SER A 34 -6.62 14.38 -44.76
C SER A 34 -5.31 13.75 -44.23
N ALA A 35 -4.81 14.35 -43.15
CA ALA A 35 -3.76 13.79 -42.30
C ALA A 35 -4.22 12.45 -41.67
N PRO A 36 -3.30 11.52 -41.36
CA PRO A 36 -3.68 10.23 -40.79
C PRO A 36 -4.17 10.41 -39.35
N ARG A 37 -5.42 10.03 -39.09
CA ARG A 37 -5.96 9.86 -37.74
C ARG A 37 -5.23 8.71 -37.05
N SER A 38 -4.69 8.99 -35.86
CA SER A 38 -4.12 8.01 -34.93
C SER A 38 -5.21 7.05 -34.43
N GLY A 39 -5.33 5.90 -35.08
CA GLY A 39 -6.13 4.78 -34.59
C GLY A 39 -5.38 4.01 -33.52
N THR A 40 -6.05 3.67 -32.42
CA THR A 40 -5.69 2.55 -31.57
C THR A 40 -5.49 1.30 -32.44
N PRO A 41 -4.38 0.55 -32.29
CA PRO A 41 -4.10 -0.58 -33.17
C PRO A 41 -5.15 -1.67 -32.94
N GLY A 42 -5.86 -2.04 -34.00
CA GLY A 42 -6.77 -3.18 -34.00
C GLY A 42 -6.04 -4.51 -33.73
N PRO A 43 -6.79 -5.61 -33.53
CA PRO A 43 -6.25 -6.94 -33.20
C PRO A 43 -5.26 -7.51 -34.22
N GLU A 44 -5.03 -6.85 -35.35
CA GLU A 44 -4.10 -7.27 -36.39
C GLU A 44 -2.60 -7.02 -36.10
N HIS A 45 -2.27 -6.21 -35.08
CA HIS A 45 -0.89 -5.76 -34.79
C HIS A 45 -0.36 -6.10 -33.38
N SER A 46 -0.72 -7.26 -32.79
CA SER A 46 -0.22 -7.62 -31.45
C SER A 46 1.21 -8.18 -31.48
N LEU A 47 2.03 -7.81 -30.48
CA LEU A 47 3.41 -8.31 -30.31
C LEU A 47 3.45 -9.85 -30.24
N ASP A 48 2.46 -10.50 -29.61
CA ASP A 48 2.36 -11.96 -29.58
C ASP A 48 2.28 -12.57 -30.98
N ARG A 49 1.44 -12.01 -31.87
CA ARG A 49 1.36 -12.47 -33.25
C ARG A 49 2.67 -12.24 -34.01
N GLN A 50 3.29 -11.08 -33.82
CA GLN A 50 4.58 -10.75 -34.40
C GLN A 50 5.67 -11.76 -33.98
N LEU A 51 5.78 -12.04 -32.69
CA LEU A 51 6.73 -13.03 -32.17
C LEU A 51 6.42 -14.43 -32.72
N ARG A 52 5.15 -14.84 -32.79
CA ARG A 52 4.78 -16.13 -33.39
C ARG A 52 5.20 -16.22 -34.86
N ASN A 53 5.05 -15.14 -35.63
CA ASN A 53 5.48 -15.08 -37.02
C ASN A 53 7.00 -15.21 -37.17
N LEU A 54 7.77 -14.60 -36.28
CA LEU A 54 9.24 -14.74 -36.25
C LEU A 54 9.71 -16.15 -35.85
N LEU A 55 8.81 -16.97 -35.31
CA LEU A 55 9.11 -18.30 -34.77
C LEU A 55 8.52 -19.45 -35.60
N VAL A 56 7.90 -19.18 -36.77
CA VAL A 56 7.17 -20.19 -37.57
C VAL A 56 8.03 -21.43 -37.88
N ASP A 57 9.32 -21.25 -38.15
CA ASP A 57 10.26 -22.32 -38.47
C ASP A 57 11.25 -22.61 -37.33
N CYS A 58 10.88 -22.31 -36.08
CA CYS A 58 11.74 -22.47 -34.90
C CYS A 58 11.12 -23.40 -33.86
N GLU A 59 11.91 -24.32 -33.30
CA GLU A 59 11.48 -25.23 -32.22
C GLU A 59 11.33 -24.56 -30.84
N ARG A 60 11.19 -23.23 -30.78
CA ARG A 60 11.05 -22.50 -29.51
C ARG A 60 9.60 -22.42 -29.08
N ARG A 61 9.37 -22.52 -27.77
CA ARG A 61 8.03 -22.40 -27.17
C ARG A 61 7.80 -20.97 -26.69
N LEU A 62 6.68 -20.36 -27.13
CA LEU A 62 6.21 -19.07 -26.63
C LEU A 62 5.00 -19.25 -25.72
N VAL A 63 5.05 -18.72 -24.50
CA VAL A 63 3.97 -18.72 -23.52
C VAL A 63 3.66 -17.29 -23.10
N ALA A 64 2.38 -16.95 -23.03
CA ALA A 64 1.93 -15.62 -22.61
C ALA A 64 1.33 -15.68 -21.20
N ASP A 65 1.62 -14.66 -20.40
CA ASP A 65 0.86 -14.29 -19.20
C ASP A 65 0.39 -12.82 -19.30
N ASP A 66 -0.14 -12.24 -18.22
CA ASP A 66 -0.66 -10.87 -18.21
C ASP A 66 0.37 -9.77 -18.44
N GLN A 67 1.65 -10.03 -18.19
CA GLN A 67 2.72 -9.04 -18.29
C GLN A 67 3.82 -9.43 -19.28
N TRP A 68 4.00 -10.71 -19.55
CA TRP A 68 5.15 -11.24 -20.24
C TRP A 68 4.77 -12.20 -21.37
N LEU A 69 5.52 -12.10 -22.47
CA LEU A 69 5.65 -13.15 -23.47
C LEU A 69 6.98 -13.86 -23.21
N CYS A 70 6.92 -15.10 -22.76
CA CYS A 70 8.09 -15.91 -22.39
C CYS A 70 8.46 -16.86 -23.53
N LEU A 71 9.67 -16.67 -24.05
CA LEU A 71 10.30 -17.48 -25.08
C LEU A 71 11.26 -18.47 -24.43
N PHE A 72 10.99 -19.77 -24.57
CA PHE A 72 11.83 -20.82 -24.00
C PHE A 72 12.71 -21.48 -25.07
N ALA A 73 13.93 -21.83 -24.69
CA ALA A 73 14.82 -22.62 -25.52
C ALA A 73 14.22 -24.01 -25.84
N PRO A 74 14.57 -24.64 -26.98
CA PRO A 74 14.06 -25.97 -27.35
C PRO A 74 14.45 -27.02 -26.31
N HIS A 75 13.55 -27.96 -26.00
CA HIS A 75 13.85 -29.12 -25.16
C HIS A 75 14.73 -30.10 -25.96
N PRO A 76 15.84 -30.70 -25.43
CA PRO A 76 16.31 -30.74 -24.03
C PRO A 76 17.29 -29.64 -23.60
N ARG A 77 17.63 -28.69 -24.47
CA ARG A 77 18.61 -27.62 -24.18
C ARG A 77 18.18 -26.67 -23.04
N ALA A 78 16.90 -26.64 -22.70
CA ALA A 78 16.39 -25.93 -21.51
C ALA A 78 16.95 -26.45 -20.17
N SER A 79 17.51 -27.67 -20.14
CA SER A 79 18.20 -28.23 -18.97
C SER A 79 19.62 -27.67 -18.77
N GLU A 80 20.18 -26.99 -19.77
CA GLU A 80 21.54 -26.41 -19.73
C GLU A 80 21.59 -25.05 -19.00
N LEU A 81 20.45 -24.42 -18.69
CA LEU A 81 20.42 -23.11 -18.03
C LEU A 81 20.53 -23.24 -16.50
N PRO A 82 21.43 -22.48 -15.84
CA PRO A 82 21.61 -22.54 -14.40
C PRO A 82 20.43 -21.94 -13.63
N GLY A 83 20.30 -22.27 -12.35
CA GLY A 83 19.27 -21.68 -11.47
C GLY A 83 19.43 -20.16 -11.27
N HIS A 84 20.66 -19.65 -11.39
CA HIS A 84 21.00 -18.22 -11.37
C HIS A 84 22.23 -17.93 -12.22
N GLY A 85 22.37 -16.69 -12.67
CA GLY A 85 23.49 -16.28 -13.51
C GLY A 85 23.42 -14.82 -13.92
N TRP A 86 24.30 -14.43 -14.84
CA TRP A 86 24.23 -13.15 -15.51
C TRP A 86 23.06 -13.16 -16.50
N LYS A 87 22.16 -12.19 -16.34
CA LYS A 87 21.07 -11.94 -17.27
C LYS A 87 21.21 -10.58 -17.90
N LEU A 88 20.75 -10.50 -19.15
CA LEU A 88 20.78 -9.28 -19.94
C LEU A 88 19.37 -8.66 -19.92
N HIS A 89 19.31 -7.33 -19.91
CA HIS A 89 18.06 -6.59 -20.05
C HIS A 89 18.21 -5.59 -21.18
N VAL A 90 17.29 -5.64 -22.14
CA VAL A 90 17.19 -4.63 -23.19
C VAL A 90 16.13 -3.62 -22.77
N SER A 91 16.51 -2.35 -22.82
CA SER A 91 15.61 -1.23 -22.59
C SER A 91 15.07 -0.66 -23.90
N ALA A 92 13.82 -0.23 -23.84
CA ALA A 92 13.09 0.35 -24.95
C ALA A 92 12.02 1.31 -24.44
N ARG A 93 11.69 2.30 -25.27
CA ARG A 93 10.45 3.08 -25.13
C ARG A 93 9.25 2.21 -25.46
N ALA A 94 8.08 2.54 -24.91
CA ALA A 94 6.87 1.76 -25.10
C ALA A 94 6.48 1.63 -26.58
N GLU A 95 6.57 2.73 -27.33
CA GLU A 95 6.26 2.77 -28.76
C GLU A 95 7.25 1.98 -29.64
N ASP A 96 8.48 1.77 -29.16
CA ASP A 96 9.53 1.10 -29.91
C ASP A 96 9.59 -0.43 -29.65
N LEU A 97 8.74 -0.97 -28.76
CA LEU A 97 8.79 -2.36 -28.32
C LEU A 97 8.76 -3.36 -29.49
N SER A 98 7.82 -3.22 -30.42
CA SER A 98 7.71 -4.11 -31.59
C SER A 98 8.96 -4.05 -32.47
N ARG A 99 9.50 -2.86 -32.71
CA ARG A 99 10.73 -2.70 -33.52
C ARG A 99 11.96 -3.29 -32.84
N VAL A 100 12.05 -3.17 -31.51
CA VAL A 100 13.12 -3.78 -30.72
C VAL A 100 12.99 -5.31 -30.75
N ALA A 101 11.78 -5.85 -30.69
CA ALA A 101 11.55 -7.28 -30.80
C ALA A 101 12.01 -7.85 -32.16
N ASP A 102 11.69 -7.18 -33.28
CA ASP A 102 12.13 -7.58 -34.63
C ASP A 102 13.66 -7.67 -34.76
N LEU A 103 14.38 -6.81 -34.05
CA LEU A 103 15.84 -6.81 -34.06
C LEU A 103 16.42 -7.86 -33.12
N VAL A 104 15.90 -7.94 -31.89
CA VAL A 104 16.47 -8.78 -30.83
C VAL A 104 16.21 -10.26 -31.10
N VAL A 105 15.02 -10.65 -31.55
CA VAL A 105 14.64 -12.06 -31.71
C VAL A 105 15.58 -12.83 -32.65
N PRO A 106 15.91 -12.36 -33.87
CA PRO A 106 16.89 -13.02 -34.73
C PRO A 106 18.25 -13.25 -34.09
N VAL A 107 18.71 -12.35 -33.22
CA VAL A 107 19.94 -12.55 -32.43
C VAL A 107 19.73 -13.66 -31.41
N LEU A 108 18.66 -13.59 -30.61
CA LEU A 108 18.38 -14.60 -29.58
C LEU A 108 18.27 -16.01 -30.16
N LEU A 109 17.73 -16.16 -31.37
CA LEU A 109 17.60 -17.44 -32.06
C LEU A 109 18.94 -18.13 -32.35
N ARG A 110 20.06 -17.37 -32.41
CA ARG A 110 21.41 -17.93 -32.59
C ARG A 110 22.02 -18.53 -31.31
N TYR A 111 21.46 -18.25 -30.14
CA TYR A 111 22.02 -18.65 -28.83
C TYR A 111 21.08 -19.54 -28.05
N VAL A 112 21.61 -20.37 -27.14
CA VAL A 112 20.78 -21.11 -26.17
C VAL A 112 20.43 -20.17 -25.01
N CYS A 113 19.21 -19.67 -25.01
CA CYS A 113 18.72 -18.77 -23.96
C CYS A 113 17.20 -18.83 -23.82
N ASP A 114 16.72 -18.62 -22.60
CA ASP A 114 15.34 -18.22 -22.37
C ASP A 114 15.26 -16.68 -22.46
N ALA A 115 14.11 -16.15 -22.83
CA ALA A 115 13.86 -14.72 -22.81
C ALA A 115 12.41 -14.42 -22.44
N LYS A 116 12.18 -13.21 -21.94
CA LYS A 116 10.82 -12.68 -21.76
C LYS A 116 10.73 -11.25 -22.24
N PHE A 117 9.62 -10.94 -22.87
CA PHE A 117 9.29 -9.63 -23.43
C PHE A 117 8.12 -9.06 -22.66
N ALA A 118 8.09 -7.74 -22.43
CA ALA A 118 6.86 -7.08 -22.01
C ALA A 118 5.73 -7.44 -23.00
N ARG A 119 4.52 -7.72 -22.49
CA ARG A 119 3.43 -8.28 -23.29
C ARG A 119 3.05 -7.41 -24.48
N ASP A 120 2.97 -6.11 -24.25
CA ASP A 120 2.63 -5.10 -25.25
C ASP A 120 3.14 -3.72 -24.80
N ALA A 121 2.96 -2.72 -25.67
CA ALA A 121 3.39 -1.35 -25.44
C ALA A 121 2.71 -0.71 -24.22
N ALA A 122 1.45 -1.05 -23.92
CA ALA A 122 0.72 -0.49 -22.78
C ALA A 122 1.30 -1.03 -21.46
N VAL A 123 1.55 -2.34 -21.39
CA VAL A 123 2.23 -2.96 -20.24
C VAL A 123 3.63 -2.37 -20.05
N LEU A 124 4.41 -2.22 -21.13
CA LEU A 124 5.73 -1.61 -21.03
C LEU A 124 5.66 -0.14 -20.60
N GLY A 125 4.67 0.63 -21.05
CA GLY A 125 4.42 2.00 -20.59
C GLY A 125 4.18 2.06 -19.09
N LEU A 126 3.37 1.15 -18.55
CA LEU A 126 3.10 1.03 -17.12
C LEU A 126 4.34 0.57 -16.31
N MET A 127 5.19 -0.28 -16.88
CA MET A 127 6.49 -0.63 -16.30
C MET A 127 7.43 0.58 -16.29
N ASN A 128 7.51 1.31 -17.40
CA ASN A 128 8.39 2.46 -17.58
C ASN A 128 7.94 3.71 -16.81
N SER A 129 6.68 3.78 -16.36
CA SER A 129 6.25 4.80 -15.38
C SER A 129 6.72 4.50 -13.95
N GLY A 130 7.11 3.24 -13.69
CA GLY A 130 7.46 2.74 -12.37
C GLY A 130 6.26 2.56 -11.44
N ALA A 131 5.03 2.62 -11.97
CA ALA A 131 3.79 2.39 -11.20
C ALA A 131 3.67 0.94 -10.69
N LEU A 132 4.24 -0.03 -11.42
CA LEU A 132 4.27 -1.44 -11.01
C LEU A 132 5.36 -1.72 -9.98
N ASP A 133 6.60 -1.44 -10.36
CA ASP A 133 7.79 -1.56 -9.51
C ASP A 133 8.91 -0.72 -10.16
N ALA A 134 9.56 0.12 -9.37
CA ALA A 134 10.71 0.91 -9.82
C ALA A 134 11.84 0.04 -10.39
N ALA A 135 11.94 -1.22 -9.99
CA ALA A 135 12.91 -2.18 -10.50
C ALA A 135 12.59 -2.73 -11.90
N LEU A 136 11.37 -2.51 -12.42
CA LEU A 136 10.96 -2.95 -13.76
C LEU A 136 11.19 -1.90 -14.85
N VAL A 137 11.46 -0.64 -14.47
CA VAL A 137 11.69 0.47 -15.40
C VAL A 137 12.80 0.11 -16.39
N GLY A 138 12.47 0.24 -17.68
CA GLY A 138 13.39 -0.05 -18.79
C GLY A 138 13.64 -1.53 -19.06
N LYS A 139 12.90 -2.48 -18.48
CA LYS A 139 13.09 -3.93 -18.74
C LYS A 139 12.14 -4.45 -19.80
N ALA A 140 12.28 -3.96 -21.03
CA ALA A 140 11.45 -4.38 -22.17
C ALA A 140 11.68 -5.85 -22.53
N VAL A 141 12.94 -6.30 -22.55
CA VAL A 141 13.32 -7.70 -22.76
C VAL A 141 14.27 -8.13 -21.66
N THR A 142 14.05 -9.32 -21.08
CA THR A 142 15.02 -9.97 -20.18
C THR A 142 15.48 -11.26 -20.83
N VAL A 143 16.80 -11.46 -20.94
CA VAL A 143 17.42 -12.61 -21.58
C VAL A 143 18.24 -13.39 -20.55
N TYR A 144 18.09 -14.71 -20.56
CA TYR A 144 18.72 -15.67 -19.67
C TYR A 144 19.65 -16.59 -20.48
N PRO A 145 20.87 -16.15 -20.79
CA PRO A 145 21.83 -16.92 -21.58
C PRO A 145 22.56 -17.97 -20.75
N ARG A 146 23.22 -18.92 -21.43
CA ARG A 146 24.26 -19.73 -20.80
C ARG A 146 25.45 -18.86 -20.34
N PRO A 147 26.15 -19.23 -19.26
CA PRO A 147 27.28 -18.44 -18.73
C PRO A 147 28.34 -18.06 -19.78
N GLU A 148 28.67 -18.99 -20.68
CA GLU A 148 29.65 -18.82 -21.75
C GLU A 148 29.21 -17.86 -22.86
N ASP A 149 27.90 -17.69 -23.06
CA ASP A 149 27.33 -16.87 -24.13
C ASP A 149 27.08 -15.41 -23.71
N VAL A 150 27.16 -15.10 -22.40
CA VAL A 150 26.80 -13.78 -21.83
C VAL A 150 27.50 -12.63 -22.55
N THR A 151 28.82 -12.72 -22.72
CA THR A 151 29.63 -11.62 -23.27
C THR A 151 29.41 -11.45 -24.76
N ALA A 152 29.36 -12.56 -25.52
CA ALA A 152 29.12 -12.53 -26.97
C ALA A 152 27.73 -11.99 -27.29
N LEU A 153 26.69 -12.56 -26.66
CA LEU A 153 25.30 -12.13 -26.84
C LEU A 153 25.09 -10.68 -26.38
N GLY A 154 25.66 -10.30 -25.22
CA GLY A 154 25.56 -8.94 -24.72
C GLY A 154 26.22 -7.91 -25.63
N GLY A 155 27.39 -8.24 -26.20
CA GLY A 155 28.08 -7.40 -27.17
C GLY A 155 27.30 -7.23 -28.47
N GLU A 156 26.78 -8.32 -29.03
CA GLU A 156 26.02 -8.30 -30.27
C GLU A 156 24.69 -7.53 -30.14
N LEU A 157 23.99 -7.68 -29.00
CA LEU A 157 22.81 -6.86 -28.70
C LEU A 157 23.17 -5.38 -28.53
N ALA A 158 24.33 -5.07 -27.93
CA ALA A 158 24.78 -3.69 -27.76
C ALA A 158 25.15 -3.03 -29.10
N ASP A 159 25.79 -3.76 -30.01
CA ASP A 159 26.08 -3.29 -31.37
C ASP A 159 24.79 -3.06 -32.17
N LEU A 160 23.85 -4.01 -32.11
CA LEU A 160 22.58 -3.93 -32.82
C LEU A 160 21.71 -2.75 -32.36
N LEU A 161 21.76 -2.42 -31.08
CA LEU A 161 20.90 -1.41 -30.46
C LEU A 161 21.62 -0.08 -30.18
N ALA A 162 22.83 0.11 -30.70
CA ALA A 162 23.58 1.35 -30.57
C ALA A 162 22.76 2.56 -31.05
N GLY A 163 22.78 3.63 -30.27
CA GLY A 163 22.06 4.88 -30.52
C GLY A 163 20.56 4.84 -30.23
N ARG A 164 19.98 3.69 -29.87
CA ARG A 164 18.54 3.60 -29.57
C ARG A 164 18.21 4.14 -28.18
N PRO A 165 17.12 4.93 -28.04
CA PRO A 165 16.72 5.48 -26.76
C PRO A 165 16.01 4.43 -25.90
N GLY A 166 16.11 4.59 -24.59
CA GLY A 166 15.36 3.78 -23.65
C GLY A 166 15.58 4.26 -22.21
N PRO A 167 14.62 4.02 -21.30
CA PRO A 167 14.81 4.34 -19.89
C PRO A 167 16.03 3.63 -19.31
N ARG A 168 16.73 4.30 -18.39
CA ARG A 168 17.86 3.68 -17.70
C ARG A 168 17.39 2.61 -16.71
N VAL A 169 17.96 1.41 -16.79
CA VAL A 169 17.68 0.32 -15.83
C VAL A 169 18.53 0.50 -14.56
N LEU A 170 17.92 1.03 -13.49
CA LEU A 170 18.65 1.41 -12.26
C LEU A 170 19.26 0.24 -11.49
N SER A 171 18.67 -0.96 -11.63
CA SER A 171 19.13 -2.17 -10.95
C SER A 171 20.33 -2.83 -11.61
N ASP A 172 20.76 -2.34 -12.77
CA ASP A 172 21.67 -3.03 -13.68
C ASP A 172 22.86 -2.14 -14.06
N ARG A 173 23.92 -2.76 -14.57
CA ARG A 173 25.01 -2.05 -15.25
C ARG A 173 24.73 -2.02 -16.75
N GLN A 174 25.06 -0.91 -17.39
CA GLN A 174 24.99 -0.81 -18.85
C GLN A 174 26.27 -1.39 -19.46
N ILE A 175 26.15 -2.15 -20.55
CA ILE A 175 27.30 -2.74 -21.27
C ILE A 175 28.12 -1.61 -21.90
N ARG A 176 27.47 -0.76 -22.71
CA ARG A 176 28.07 0.39 -23.40
C ARG A 176 27.13 1.59 -23.30
N SER A 177 27.67 2.79 -23.15
CA SER A 177 26.87 4.00 -22.84
C SER A 177 25.91 4.43 -23.95
N ASP A 178 26.18 4.02 -25.19
CA ASP A 178 25.39 4.34 -26.39
C ASP A 178 24.32 3.29 -26.71
N ALA A 179 24.27 2.16 -26.00
CA ALA A 179 23.33 1.07 -26.27
C ALA A 179 22.43 0.79 -25.05
N PRO A 180 21.11 0.61 -25.22
CA PRO A 180 20.19 0.37 -24.11
C PRO A 180 20.23 -1.08 -23.61
N VAL A 181 21.42 -1.68 -23.52
CA VAL A 181 21.65 -3.07 -23.08
C VAL A 181 22.34 -3.07 -21.73
N TYR A 182 21.70 -3.75 -20.79
CA TYR A 182 22.04 -3.78 -19.39
C TYR A 182 22.24 -5.22 -18.89
N TYR A 183 22.92 -5.40 -17.77
CA TYR A 183 23.14 -6.71 -17.18
C TYR A 183 23.19 -6.66 -15.65
N ARG A 184 22.77 -7.76 -15.03
CA ARG A 184 22.96 -8.03 -13.60
C ARG A 184 23.00 -9.53 -13.33
N TYR A 185 23.57 -9.90 -12.18
CA TYR A 185 23.50 -11.25 -11.67
C TYR A 185 22.17 -11.47 -10.92
N GLY A 186 21.50 -12.60 -11.14
CA GLY A 186 20.26 -12.92 -10.45
C GLY A 186 19.68 -14.29 -10.77
N PRO A 187 18.57 -14.68 -10.12
CA PRO A 187 17.90 -15.95 -10.38
C PRO A 187 17.29 -15.96 -11.79
N PHE A 188 17.29 -17.14 -12.41
CA PHE A 188 16.69 -17.44 -13.72
C PHE A 188 15.25 -17.96 -13.56
N ARG A 189 14.99 -18.77 -12.52
CA ARG A 189 13.66 -19.25 -12.16
C ARG A 189 13.28 -18.73 -10.77
N ALA A 190 12.34 -17.79 -10.72
CA ALA A 190 11.77 -17.32 -9.45
C ALA A 190 10.49 -18.14 -9.17
N THR A 191 10.60 -19.16 -8.35
CA THR A 191 9.42 -19.91 -7.88
C THR A 191 8.80 -19.17 -6.70
N GLY A 192 7.77 -18.34 -6.95
CA GLY A 192 6.95 -17.74 -5.89
C GLY A 192 7.31 -16.30 -5.50
N SER A 193 6.46 -15.72 -4.64
CA SER A 193 6.51 -14.35 -4.12
C SER A 193 7.33 -14.18 -2.84
N ASP A 194 7.85 -15.27 -2.27
CA ASP A 194 8.64 -15.20 -1.05
C ASP A 194 10.01 -14.56 -1.33
N ASP A 195 10.36 -13.54 -0.54
CA ASP A 195 11.70 -12.94 -0.54
C ASP A 195 12.79 -14.00 -0.25
N ALA A 196 12.42 -15.13 0.38
CA ALA A 196 13.26 -16.31 0.60
C ALA A 196 13.55 -17.10 -0.70
N ALA A 197 12.62 -17.16 -1.65
CA ALA A 197 12.79 -17.84 -2.94
C ALA A 197 13.69 -17.07 -3.92
N LEU A 198 14.10 -15.85 -3.56
CA LEU A 198 15.00 -15.00 -4.34
C LEU A 198 16.42 -14.95 -3.77
N VAL A 199 16.74 -15.80 -2.78
CA VAL A 199 18.09 -15.92 -2.22
C VAL A 199 18.90 -16.93 -3.04
N MET A 200 20.04 -16.50 -3.56
CA MET A 200 21.00 -17.34 -4.27
C MET A 200 22.10 -17.76 -3.31
N THR A 201 22.60 -18.99 -3.45
CA THR A 201 23.71 -19.52 -2.65
C THR A 201 24.91 -19.70 -3.55
N GLY A 202 26.01 -19.01 -3.24
CA GLY A 202 27.26 -19.14 -3.97
C GLY A 202 27.97 -20.48 -3.71
N PRO A 203 29.05 -20.78 -4.44
CA PRO A 203 29.84 -22.02 -4.29
C PRO A 203 30.32 -22.25 -2.85
N ASP A 204 30.66 -21.18 -2.13
CA ASP A 204 31.17 -21.21 -0.76
C ASP A 204 30.05 -21.16 0.31
N GLY A 205 28.79 -21.41 -0.08
CA GLY A 205 27.63 -21.34 0.82
C GLY A 205 27.13 -19.92 1.14
N VAL A 206 27.79 -18.87 0.62
CA VAL A 206 27.40 -17.47 0.85
C VAL A 206 26.02 -17.19 0.25
N ARG A 207 25.07 -16.73 1.07
CA ARG A 207 23.72 -16.35 0.63
C ARG A 207 23.67 -14.90 0.15
N PHE A 208 23.01 -14.64 -0.98
CA PHE A 208 22.83 -13.31 -1.54
C PHE A 208 21.39 -13.10 -2.03
N ARG A 209 20.76 -11.98 -1.63
CA ARG A 209 19.41 -11.63 -2.10
C ARG A 209 19.44 -11.18 -3.57
N GLY A 210 18.89 -11.99 -4.47
CA GLY A 210 18.85 -11.77 -5.92
C GLY A 210 17.73 -10.88 -6.44
N ARG A 211 16.84 -10.39 -5.55
CA ARG A 211 15.77 -9.45 -5.90
C ARG A 211 16.35 -8.14 -6.45
N ALA A 212 15.81 -7.63 -7.56
CA ALA A 212 16.19 -6.33 -8.08
C ALA A 212 15.70 -5.23 -7.13
N GLY A 213 16.57 -4.29 -6.79
CA GLY A 213 16.18 -3.03 -6.15
C GLY A 213 16.50 -1.85 -7.06
N THR A 214 16.47 -0.63 -6.55
CA THR A 214 16.79 0.59 -7.33
C THR A 214 18.29 0.90 -7.43
N ARG A 215 19.14 -0.10 -7.16
CA ARG A 215 20.60 0.01 -7.21
C ARG A 215 21.21 -1.30 -7.68
N TYR A 216 22.25 -1.20 -8.49
CA TYR A 216 23.07 -2.33 -8.86
C TYR A 216 23.73 -2.99 -7.65
N ARG A 217 23.65 -4.32 -7.60
CA ARG A 217 24.38 -5.16 -6.65
C ARG A 217 24.94 -6.36 -7.38
N GLN A 218 26.10 -6.82 -6.93
CA GLN A 218 26.82 -7.97 -7.48
C GLN A 218 27.20 -8.88 -6.32
N PRO A 219 26.96 -10.20 -6.43
CA PRO A 219 27.42 -11.13 -5.40
C PRO A 219 28.95 -11.25 -5.44
N PRO A 220 29.60 -11.48 -4.28
CA PRO A 220 31.06 -11.46 -4.19
C PRO A 220 31.74 -12.56 -5.02
N TRP A 221 31.06 -13.66 -5.30
CA TRP A 221 31.60 -14.80 -6.07
C TRP A 221 31.50 -14.64 -7.60
N ALA A 222 30.72 -13.67 -8.10
CA ALA A 222 30.52 -13.52 -9.55
C ALA A 222 31.49 -12.47 -10.10
N ALA A 223 32.40 -12.87 -10.99
CA ALA A 223 33.23 -11.94 -11.74
C ALA A 223 32.39 -11.13 -12.75
N ASP A 224 32.67 -9.84 -12.90
CA ASP A 224 31.95 -8.99 -13.86
C ASP A 224 32.37 -9.34 -15.30
N PRO A 225 31.43 -9.72 -16.19
CA PRO A 225 31.74 -10.21 -17.52
C PRO A 225 32.12 -9.11 -18.53
N PHE A 226 31.89 -7.83 -18.21
CA PHE A 226 32.12 -6.71 -19.12
C PHE A 226 33.11 -5.67 -18.56
N ARG A 227 33.62 -5.84 -17.33
CA ARG A 227 34.58 -4.91 -16.71
C ARG A 227 35.75 -5.66 -16.09
N ALA A 228 36.97 -5.20 -16.38
CA ALA A 228 38.16 -5.66 -15.68
C ALA A 228 38.11 -5.27 -14.19
N ALA A 229 38.66 -6.13 -13.32
CA ALA A 229 38.78 -5.87 -11.89
C ALA A 229 39.65 -4.63 -11.64
N THR A 230 39.01 -3.47 -11.49
CA THR A 230 39.69 -2.22 -11.15
C THR A 230 39.61 -2.06 -9.63
N PRO A 231 40.73 -1.78 -8.92
CA PRO A 231 40.68 -1.45 -7.50
C PRO A 231 39.75 -0.24 -7.27
N PRO A 232 39.12 -0.12 -6.10
CA PRO A 232 38.23 1.00 -5.82
C PRO A 232 39.05 2.29 -5.74
N ALA A 233 39.15 3.00 -6.87
CA ALA A 233 39.52 4.41 -6.84
C ALA A 233 38.50 5.12 -5.94
N GLY A 234 38.99 5.83 -4.91
CA GLY A 234 38.14 6.59 -3.99
C GLY A 234 37.15 7.39 -4.81
N ARG A 235 35.85 7.12 -4.64
CA ARG A 235 34.80 7.72 -5.47
C ARG A 235 34.94 9.25 -5.37
N PRO A 236 35.33 9.97 -6.43
CA PRO A 236 35.31 11.42 -6.39
C PRO A 236 33.87 11.86 -6.11
N ALA A 237 33.71 12.98 -5.40
CA ALA A 237 32.41 13.53 -5.11
C ALA A 237 31.63 13.71 -6.42
N ARG A 238 30.42 13.13 -6.51
CA ARG A 238 29.61 13.19 -7.73
C ARG A 238 29.10 14.62 -7.91
N LEU A 239 29.74 15.36 -8.81
CA LEU A 239 29.30 16.69 -9.26
C LEU A 239 28.29 16.53 -10.40
N ILE A 240 27.11 17.14 -10.25
CA ILE A 240 26.14 17.27 -11.35
C ILE A 240 26.42 18.58 -12.08
N GLY A 241 26.46 18.52 -13.41
CA GLY A 241 26.84 19.66 -14.27
C GLY A 241 28.24 20.22 -13.99
N GLY A 242 29.12 19.44 -13.34
CA GLY A 242 30.46 19.91 -12.95
C GLY A 242 30.49 20.94 -11.81
N ARG A 243 29.34 21.29 -11.21
CA ARG A 243 29.22 22.40 -10.23
C ARG A 243 28.49 22.01 -8.95
N TYR A 244 27.48 21.16 -9.02
CA TYR A 244 26.62 20.89 -7.86
C TYR A 244 27.05 19.60 -7.16
N ARG A 245 27.60 19.73 -5.96
CA ARG A 245 28.03 18.59 -5.13
C ARG A 245 26.87 18.07 -4.30
N LEU A 246 26.36 16.90 -4.66
CA LEU A 246 25.26 16.26 -3.92
C LEU A 246 25.70 15.91 -2.49
N THR A 247 24.86 16.25 -1.50
CA THR A 247 25.13 15.98 -0.08
C THR A 247 24.20 14.91 0.48
N THR A 248 22.89 15.07 0.30
CA THR A 248 21.87 14.19 0.89
C THR A 248 20.71 13.98 -0.08
N GLY A 249 20.24 12.73 -0.22
CA GLY A 249 18.99 12.47 -0.95
C GLY A 249 17.76 12.77 -0.10
N ILE A 250 16.87 13.62 -0.60
CA ILE A 250 15.59 13.99 0.06
C ILE A 250 14.51 12.98 -0.28
N SER A 251 14.35 12.66 -1.57
CA SER A 251 13.35 11.72 -2.07
C SER A 251 13.92 10.90 -3.23
N ARG A 252 13.33 9.73 -3.44
CA ARG A 252 13.63 8.86 -4.58
C ARG A 252 12.32 8.43 -5.22
N SER A 253 12.24 8.53 -6.53
CA SER A 253 11.11 8.05 -7.30
C SER A 253 11.61 7.41 -8.60
N PRO A 254 10.79 6.66 -9.34
CA PRO A 254 11.13 6.22 -10.70
C PRO A 254 11.46 7.40 -11.64
N HIS A 255 10.67 8.47 -11.58
CA HIS A 255 10.77 9.67 -12.44
C HIS A 255 12.04 10.49 -12.18
N GLY A 256 12.61 10.40 -10.98
CA GLY A 256 13.80 11.14 -10.59
C GLY A 256 13.99 11.24 -9.09
N ASP A 257 15.20 11.57 -8.66
CA ASP A 257 15.51 11.82 -7.26
C ASP A 257 15.59 13.32 -6.97
N VAL A 258 15.33 13.70 -5.72
CA VAL A 258 15.55 15.07 -5.22
C VAL A 258 16.69 15.03 -4.21
N TYR A 259 17.65 15.94 -4.36
CA TYR A 259 18.84 16.01 -3.53
C TYR A 259 18.99 17.39 -2.90
N ARG A 260 19.55 17.44 -1.68
CA ARG A 260 20.31 18.60 -1.23
C ARG A 260 21.69 18.56 -1.87
N ALA A 261 22.20 19.71 -2.26
CA ALA A 261 23.54 19.88 -2.79
C ALA A 261 24.15 21.20 -2.32
N VAL A 262 25.44 21.34 -2.55
CA VAL A 262 26.16 22.60 -2.40
C VAL A 262 26.63 23.04 -3.78
N ASP A 263 26.34 24.28 -4.15
CA ASP A 263 26.94 24.93 -5.29
C ASP A 263 28.42 25.20 -5.00
N THR A 264 29.34 24.55 -5.71
CA THR A 264 30.77 24.71 -5.44
C THR A 264 31.31 26.08 -5.85
N ALA A 265 30.58 26.87 -6.64
CA ALA A 265 30.99 28.20 -7.04
C ALA A 265 30.65 29.26 -5.98
N SER A 266 29.47 29.17 -5.37
CA SER A 266 29.00 30.15 -4.36
C SER A 266 29.10 29.67 -2.91
N GLY A 267 29.18 28.36 -2.69
CA GLY A 267 29.07 27.74 -1.37
C GLY A 267 27.64 27.62 -0.84
N GLU A 268 26.63 28.09 -1.59
CA GLU A 268 25.22 28.06 -1.16
C GLU A 268 24.64 26.64 -1.14
N ARG A 269 23.69 26.41 -0.21
CA ARG A 269 22.83 25.21 -0.21
C ARG A 269 21.77 25.34 -1.30
N VAL A 270 21.58 24.27 -2.08
CA VAL A 270 20.59 24.21 -3.15
C VAL A 270 19.85 22.86 -3.15
N ILE A 271 18.68 22.85 -3.78
CA ILE A 271 17.93 21.64 -4.11
C ILE A 271 18.17 21.29 -5.57
N VAL A 272 18.44 20.02 -5.85
CA VAL A 272 18.62 19.50 -7.21
C VAL A 272 17.57 18.42 -7.45
N LYS A 273 16.61 18.71 -8.33
CA LYS A 273 15.57 17.77 -8.77
C LYS A 273 15.97 17.15 -10.10
N GLN A 274 16.12 15.84 -10.14
CA GLN A 274 16.40 15.08 -11.35
C GLN A 274 15.09 14.71 -12.06
N ALA A 275 15.11 14.70 -13.39
CA ALA A 275 14.13 14.03 -14.23
C ALA A 275 14.84 13.05 -15.16
N ARG A 276 14.42 11.78 -15.08
CA ARG A 276 15.02 10.69 -15.87
C ARG A 276 14.43 10.63 -17.26
N ALA A 277 15.29 10.45 -18.25
CA ALA A 277 14.85 10.32 -19.63
C ALA A 277 13.94 9.09 -19.84
N TYR A 278 12.91 9.28 -20.66
CA TYR A 278 11.98 8.25 -21.14
C TYR A 278 11.13 7.56 -20.06
N VAL A 279 11.19 8.04 -18.80
CA VAL A 279 10.37 7.52 -17.69
C VAL A 279 9.04 8.26 -17.63
N GLY A 280 7.94 7.50 -17.52
CA GLY A 280 6.60 8.08 -17.47
C GLY A 280 6.17 8.80 -18.75
N GLU A 281 6.68 8.35 -19.90
CA GLU A 281 6.39 8.91 -21.22
C GLU A 281 4.92 8.71 -21.59
N GLY A 282 4.22 9.82 -21.87
CA GLY A 282 2.84 9.84 -22.34
C GLY A 282 2.71 9.56 -23.84
N PRO A 283 1.47 9.40 -24.36
CA PRO A 283 1.20 9.21 -25.79
C PRO A 283 1.68 10.39 -26.66
N ASP A 284 1.87 11.56 -26.08
CA ASP A 284 2.41 12.78 -26.67
C ASP A 284 3.96 12.80 -26.71
N GLY A 285 4.62 11.75 -26.21
CA GLY A 285 6.07 11.66 -26.11
C GLY A 285 6.67 12.47 -24.95
N VAL A 286 5.83 13.00 -24.06
CA VAL A 286 6.27 13.80 -22.92
C VAL A 286 6.62 12.88 -21.75
N ASP A 287 7.88 12.85 -21.37
CA ASP A 287 8.39 12.09 -20.23
C ASP A 287 8.58 12.98 -18.97
N ALA A 288 9.20 12.42 -17.92
CA ALA A 288 9.52 13.15 -16.70
C ALA A 288 10.26 14.49 -16.94
N ARG A 289 11.08 14.60 -18.00
CA ARG A 289 11.82 15.83 -18.33
C ARG A 289 10.89 16.92 -18.81
N GLY A 290 9.84 16.58 -19.55
CA GLY A 290 8.81 17.53 -19.95
C GLY A 290 8.11 18.17 -18.75
N ARG A 291 7.78 17.37 -17.73
CA ARG A 291 7.25 17.88 -16.45
C ARG A 291 8.23 18.80 -15.72
N LEU A 292 9.53 18.47 -15.73
CA LEU A 292 10.57 19.31 -15.13
C LEU A 292 10.76 20.64 -15.88
N ARG A 293 10.68 20.63 -17.21
CA ARG A 293 10.70 21.84 -18.04
C ARG A 293 9.48 22.72 -17.80
N HIS A 294 8.30 22.11 -17.63
CA HIS A 294 7.09 22.83 -17.23
C HIS A 294 7.27 23.51 -15.88
N GLU A 295 7.74 22.77 -14.87
CA GLU A 295 8.05 23.33 -13.55
C GLU A 295 9.05 24.49 -13.63
N HIS A 296 10.11 24.35 -14.43
CA HIS A 296 11.07 25.42 -14.68
C HIS A 296 10.39 26.68 -15.24
N THR A 297 9.51 26.54 -16.24
CA THR A 297 8.75 27.65 -16.82
C THR A 297 7.85 28.33 -15.78
N VAL A 298 7.11 27.54 -14.98
CA VAL A 298 6.26 28.08 -13.90
C VAL A 298 7.08 28.83 -12.86
N LEU A 299 8.19 28.26 -12.39
CA LEU A 299 9.06 28.92 -11.41
C LEU A 299 9.74 30.19 -11.95
N ARG A 300 9.98 30.28 -13.27
CA ARG A 300 10.44 31.53 -13.91
C ARG A 300 9.35 32.59 -13.93
N ALA A 301 8.09 32.24 -14.19
CA ALA A 301 6.96 33.16 -14.08
C ALA A 301 6.73 33.65 -12.63
N LEU A 302 7.07 32.82 -11.65
CA LEU A 302 6.99 33.11 -10.21
C LEU A 302 8.26 33.74 -9.63
N ALA A 303 9.22 34.17 -10.46
CA ALA A 303 10.44 34.80 -9.96
C ALA A 303 10.12 36.01 -9.06
N GLY A 304 10.82 36.10 -7.93
CA GLY A 304 10.65 37.13 -6.91
C GLY A 304 9.40 37.01 -6.02
N VAL A 305 8.58 35.96 -6.16
CA VAL A 305 7.46 35.70 -5.24
C VAL A 305 8.01 35.09 -3.93
N GLU A 306 7.67 35.72 -2.80
CA GLU A 306 7.98 35.19 -1.47
C GLU A 306 7.23 33.87 -1.21
N GLY A 307 7.89 32.90 -0.58
CA GLY A 307 7.32 31.56 -0.38
C GLY A 307 7.38 30.66 -1.62
N VAL A 308 8.13 31.03 -2.67
CA VAL A 308 8.38 30.18 -3.85
C VAL A 308 9.89 30.02 -4.08
N PRO A 309 10.40 28.79 -4.36
CA PRO A 309 11.81 28.56 -4.68
C PRO A 309 12.27 29.36 -5.90
N GLN A 310 13.48 29.92 -5.83
CA GLN A 310 14.08 30.59 -6.98
C GLN A 310 14.90 29.58 -7.80
N VAL A 311 14.69 29.58 -9.12
CA VAL A 311 15.53 28.81 -10.06
C VAL A 311 16.95 29.38 -10.05
N ARG A 312 17.92 28.48 -9.85
CA ARG A 312 19.35 28.76 -9.95
C ARG A 312 19.94 28.28 -11.27
N ASP A 313 19.51 27.11 -11.73
CA ASP A 313 20.03 26.49 -12.96
C ASP A 313 19.08 25.42 -13.49
N HIS A 314 19.21 25.08 -14.78
CA HIS A 314 18.54 23.94 -15.42
C HIS A 314 19.54 23.29 -16.39
N ILE A 315 20.03 22.12 -16.00
CA ILE A 315 21.20 21.48 -16.63
C ILE A 315 20.85 20.10 -17.16
N ARG A 316 21.46 19.74 -18.28
CA ARG A 316 21.47 18.37 -18.80
C ARG A 316 22.77 17.68 -18.37
N HIS A 317 22.66 16.45 -17.88
CA HIS A 317 23.83 15.63 -17.52
C HIS A 317 23.57 14.18 -17.89
N GLY A 318 24.15 13.76 -19.03
CA GLY A 318 23.74 12.54 -19.73
C GLY A 318 22.41 12.77 -20.46
N ASP A 319 21.50 11.79 -20.38
CA ASP A 319 20.15 11.90 -20.95
C ASP A 319 19.15 12.56 -20.01
N ASP A 320 19.49 12.63 -18.72
CA ASP A 320 18.68 13.20 -17.67
C ASP A 320 18.80 14.73 -17.61
N GLU A 321 17.74 15.37 -17.11
CA GLU A 321 17.72 16.80 -16.83
C GLU A 321 17.63 17.05 -15.32
N TYR A 322 18.15 18.19 -14.89
CA TYR A 322 18.20 18.58 -13.49
C TYR A 322 17.82 20.04 -13.32
N LEU A 323 16.86 20.30 -12.44
CA LEU A 323 16.43 21.64 -12.05
C LEU A 323 17.05 21.96 -10.69
N VAL A 324 17.77 23.08 -10.61
CA VAL A 324 18.41 23.54 -9.38
C VAL A 324 17.67 24.74 -8.84
N THR A 325 17.24 24.68 -7.58
CA THR A 325 16.50 25.75 -6.91
C THR A 325 17.12 26.08 -5.55
N THR A 326 16.70 27.19 -4.95
CA THR A 326 17.03 27.55 -3.57
C THR A 326 16.58 26.49 -2.58
N ASP A 327 17.37 26.27 -1.53
CA ASP A 327 17.00 25.46 -0.38
C ASP A 327 16.08 26.23 0.56
N CYS A 328 14.79 25.87 0.58
CA CYS A 328 13.74 26.61 1.29
C CYS A 328 13.52 26.17 2.75
N GLY A 329 14.24 25.15 3.23
CA GLY A 329 14.08 24.70 4.62
C GLY A 329 14.39 23.23 4.84
N PRO A 330 14.51 22.80 6.11
CA PRO A 330 14.99 21.46 6.46
C PRO A 330 13.97 20.33 6.20
N LEU A 331 12.67 20.63 6.27
CA LEU A 331 11.61 19.61 6.28
C LEU A 331 10.29 20.14 5.69
N ASP A 332 9.54 19.21 5.09
CA ASP A 332 8.17 19.44 4.62
C ASP A 332 7.15 19.27 5.75
N LEU A 333 5.95 19.83 5.58
CA LEU A 333 4.85 19.81 6.56
C LEU A 333 4.44 18.38 6.92
N ARG A 334 4.52 17.41 5.98
CA ARG A 334 4.23 16.01 6.30
C ARG A 334 5.22 15.46 7.32
N ARG A 335 6.52 15.62 7.08
CA ARG A 335 7.58 15.17 7.99
C ARG A 335 7.49 15.89 9.32
N ASP A 336 7.14 17.17 9.29
CA ASP A 336 6.96 17.97 10.49
C ASP A 336 5.83 17.42 11.39
N VAL A 337 4.64 17.21 10.84
CA VAL A 337 3.49 16.68 11.60
C VAL A 337 3.74 15.25 12.09
N LEU A 338 4.39 14.41 11.28
CA LEU A 338 4.70 13.04 11.68
C LEU A 338 5.82 12.94 12.72
N GLY A 339 6.73 13.92 12.76
CA GLY A 339 7.86 13.96 13.69
C GLY A 339 7.56 14.69 15.00
N HIS A 340 6.73 15.73 14.94
CA HIS A 340 6.47 16.67 16.03
C HIS A 340 4.98 16.77 16.41
N GLY A 341 4.13 15.92 15.85
CA GLY A 341 2.70 15.90 16.14
C GLY A 341 1.89 16.98 15.40
N PRO A 342 0.55 16.96 15.52
CA PRO A 342 -0.34 17.85 14.79
C PRO A 342 -0.23 19.29 15.29
N TYR A 343 -0.64 20.22 14.45
CA TYR A 343 -0.66 21.65 14.76
C TYR A 343 -1.75 21.95 15.80
N ALA A 344 -1.48 22.94 16.65
CA ALA A 344 -2.43 23.37 17.66
C ALA A 344 -3.68 24.01 16.99
N PRO A 345 -4.89 23.63 17.42
CA PRO A 345 -6.14 24.16 16.85
C PRO A 345 -6.50 25.57 17.35
N ALA A 346 -5.81 26.10 18.36
CA ALA A 346 -6.17 27.37 19.00
C ALA A 346 -5.99 28.59 18.08
N ALA A 347 -6.92 29.54 18.23
CA ALA A 347 -6.78 30.93 17.83
C ALA A 347 -7.54 31.79 18.86
N GLU A 348 -6.81 32.36 19.82
CA GLU A 348 -7.09 33.66 20.44
C GLU A 348 -5.71 34.27 20.74
N PRO A 349 -5.44 35.53 20.35
CA PRO A 349 -4.20 36.19 20.73
C PRO A 349 -4.19 36.30 22.25
N ALA A 350 -3.24 35.64 22.91
CA ALA A 350 -2.92 36.00 24.27
C ALA A 350 -2.59 37.49 24.27
N LEU A 351 -3.43 38.27 24.97
CA LEU A 351 -3.10 39.63 25.41
C LEU A 351 -1.62 39.65 25.79
N ALA A 352 -0.87 40.53 25.13
CA ALA A 352 0.52 40.80 25.42
C ALA A 352 0.68 41.03 26.94
N GLY A 353 1.15 40.01 27.66
CA GLY A 353 1.00 40.02 29.11
C GLY A 353 1.43 38.74 29.82
N SER A 354 2.49 38.08 29.38
CA SER A 354 3.41 37.37 30.30
C SER A 354 4.64 36.90 29.52
N GLY A 355 5.80 37.38 29.94
CA GLY A 355 7.07 36.93 29.40
C GLY A 355 7.36 35.48 29.77
N ALA A 356 8.05 34.80 28.85
CA ALA A 356 8.78 33.55 29.01
C ALA A 356 7.98 32.23 29.01
N VAL A 357 7.52 31.80 27.82
CA VAL A 357 7.80 30.44 27.27
C VAL A 357 7.93 30.53 25.73
N GLY A 358 9.18 30.54 25.25
CA GLY A 358 9.67 30.17 23.91
C GLY A 358 8.90 30.55 22.63
N ALA A 359 9.52 31.39 21.79
CA ALA A 359 9.13 31.68 20.40
C ALA A 359 8.85 30.45 19.49
N ALA A 360 9.15 29.23 19.94
CA ALA A 360 8.79 27.97 19.27
C ALA A 360 7.30 27.61 19.37
N ALA A 361 6.57 28.05 20.42
CA ALA A 361 5.15 27.74 20.62
C ALA A 361 4.23 28.44 19.60
N ASN A 362 4.59 29.66 19.17
CA ASN A 362 3.78 30.45 18.21
C ASN A 362 3.87 29.95 16.75
N ASN A 363 4.78 29.04 16.40
CA ASN A 363 5.02 28.64 15.00
C ASN A 363 4.18 27.44 14.53
N ARG A 364 3.60 26.66 15.45
CA ARG A 364 2.80 25.44 15.16
C ARG A 364 1.29 25.61 15.39
N GLU A 365 0.79 26.84 15.27
CA GLU A 365 -0.64 27.13 15.26
C GLU A 365 -1.23 26.99 13.85
N ILE A 366 -2.41 26.37 13.75
CA ILE A 366 -3.06 26.16 12.45
C ILE A 366 -3.42 27.48 11.77
N ALA A 367 -3.83 28.50 12.53
CA ALA A 367 -4.18 29.81 12.02
C ALA A 367 -2.97 30.54 11.42
N ALA A 368 -1.79 30.41 12.03
CA ALA A 368 -0.55 30.99 11.52
C ALA A 368 -0.11 30.28 10.22
N LEU A 369 -0.20 28.95 10.18
CA LEU A 369 0.08 28.19 8.95
C LEU A 369 -0.87 28.58 7.81
N ALA A 370 -2.17 28.66 8.08
CA ALA A 370 -3.18 29.03 7.08
C ALA A 370 -2.93 30.43 6.50
N ARG A 371 -2.64 31.43 7.35
CA ARG A 371 -2.34 32.80 6.90
C ARG A 371 -1.11 32.87 6.00
N ARG A 372 -0.01 32.19 6.38
CA ARG A 372 1.22 32.13 5.58
C ARG A 372 0.93 31.51 4.20
N LEU A 373 0.23 30.38 4.16
CA LEU A 373 -0.09 29.70 2.89
C LEU A 373 -1.06 30.50 2.02
N LEU A 374 -2.06 31.16 2.61
CA LEU A 374 -2.96 32.06 1.88
C LEU A 374 -2.20 33.21 1.22
N ALA A 375 -1.23 33.80 1.91
CA ALA A 375 -0.40 34.88 1.35
C ALA A 375 0.43 34.40 0.14
N VAL A 376 1.02 33.20 0.22
CA VAL A 376 1.76 32.62 -0.92
C VAL A 376 0.82 32.33 -2.09
N LEU A 377 -0.36 31.75 -1.83
CA LEU A 377 -1.36 31.50 -2.87
C LEU A 377 -1.81 32.79 -3.57
N ASP A 378 -2.06 33.87 -2.82
CA ASP A 378 -2.44 35.17 -3.40
C ASP A 378 -1.35 35.68 -4.37
N ALA A 379 -0.07 35.58 -3.98
CA ALA A 379 1.04 36.02 -4.79
C ALA A 379 1.26 35.14 -6.04
N VAL A 380 1.05 33.82 -5.92
CA VAL A 380 1.10 32.88 -7.04
C VAL A 380 -0.05 33.12 -8.03
N HIS A 381 -1.28 33.28 -7.52
CA HIS A 381 -2.47 33.55 -8.34
C HIS A 381 -2.37 34.89 -9.07
N ALA A 382 -1.77 35.91 -8.45
CA ALA A 382 -1.51 37.20 -9.10
C ALA A 382 -0.58 37.11 -10.33
N ARG A 383 0.18 36.02 -10.47
CA ARG A 383 1.03 35.72 -11.64
C ARG A 383 0.33 34.80 -12.66
N GLY A 384 -0.95 34.51 -12.50
CA GLY A 384 -1.71 33.64 -13.40
C GLY A 384 -1.38 32.15 -13.29
N VAL A 385 -0.80 31.74 -12.17
CA VAL A 385 -0.48 30.34 -11.85
C VAL A 385 -1.50 29.79 -10.87
N VAL A 386 -1.93 28.54 -11.07
CA VAL A 386 -2.72 27.76 -10.09
C VAL A 386 -1.88 26.55 -9.68
N VAL A 387 -1.63 26.36 -8.39
CA VAL A 387 -0.69 25.35 -7.88
C VAL A 387 -1.12 23.94 -8.27
N SER A 388 -2.41 23.62 -8.18
CA SER A 388 -3.05 22.37 -8.63
C SER A 388 -2.59 21.06 -7.94
N ASP A 389 -1.54 21.10 -7.12
CA ASP A 389 -1.05 19.96 -6.32
C ASP A 389 -0.54 20.39 -4.93
N LEU A 390 -1.29 21.28 -4.28
CA LEU A 390 -1.01 21.68 -2.90
C LEU A 390 -1.34 20.54 -1.94
N LYS A 391 -0.31 20.02 -1.26
CA LYS A 391 -0.38 18.93 -0.28
C LYS A 391 0.75 19.06 0.75
N PRO A 392 0.69 18.34 1.89
CA PRO A 392 1.70 18.47 2.96
C PRO A 392 3.15 18.22 2.53
N SER A 393 3.42 17.35 1.54
CA SER A 393 4.79 17.13 1.06
C SER A 393 5.34 18.25 0.17
N ASN A 394 4.45 19.13 -0.31
CA ASN A 394 4.77 20.25 -1.19
C ASN A 394 4.78 21.59 -0.42
N VAL A 395 4.66 21.55 0.91
CA VAL A 395 4.83 22.70 1.81
C VAL A 395 6.12 22.51 2.58
N VAL A 396 7.16 23.28 2.27
CA VAL A 396 8.44 23.30 2.99
C VAL A 396 8.42 24.38 4.05
N LEU A 397 8.86 24.05 5.26
CA LEU A 397 8.90 24.97 6.39
C LEU A 397 10.32 25.54 6.52
N GLY A 398 10.45 26.86 6.41
CA GLY A 398 11.69 27.60 6.64
C GLY A 398 12.08 27.64 8.11
N GLU A 399 13.37 27.88 8.37
CA GLU A 399 13.91 28.01 9.74
C GLU A 399 13.34 29.24 10.48
N ASP A 400 12.95 30.26 9.72
CA ASP A 400 12.31 31.51 10.15
C ASP A 400 10.78 31.38 10.34
N GLY A 401 10.22 30.20 10.10
CA GLY A 401 8.78 29.97 10.10
C GLY A 401 8.09 30.38 8.79
N THR A 402 8.81 30.75 7.73
CA THR A 402 8.19 30.98 6.42
C THR A 402 7.67 29.65 5.84
N ALA A 403 6.53 29.68 5.13
CA ALA A 403 6.02 28.52 4.42
C ALA A 403 6.30 28.67 2.92
N TYR A 404 6.91 27.66 2.32
CA TYR A 404 7.26 27.64 0.91
C TYR A 404 6.43 26.59 0.17
N LEU A 405 5.85 26.96 -0.96
CA LEU A 405 5.24 26.02 -1.89
C LEU A 405 6.28 25.52 -2.87
N VAL A 406 6.40 24.21 -3.01
CA VAL A 406 7.36 23.54 -3.91
C VAL A 406 6.65 22.56 -4.83
N ASP A 407 7.37 22.09 -5.86
CA ASP A 407 6.87 21.13 -6.86
C ASP A 407 5.71 21.66 -7.71
N PHE A 408 6.04 22.48 -8.71
CA PHE A 408 5.07 23.06 -9.65
C PHE A 408 4.92 22.23 -10.95
N GLY A 409 5.33 20.96 -10.95
CA GLY A 409 5.39 20.12 -12.15
C GLY A 409 4.03 19.79 -12.79
N VAL A 410 2.93 20.06 -12.09
CA VAL A 410 1.55 19.91 -12.59
C VAL A 410 0.70 21.17 -12.40
N SER A 411 1.33 22.28 -12.02
CA SER A 411 0.63 23.56 -11.86
C SER A 411 0.13 24.08 -13.19
N ALA A 412 -0.99 24.79 -13.18
CA ALA A 412 -1.49 25.45 -14.37
C ALA A 412 -0.84 26.82 -14.53
N LEU A 413 -0.39 27.16 -15.74
CA LEU A 413 0.07 28.51 -16.09
C LEU A 413 -0.82 29.03 -17.22
N HIS A 414 -1.59 30.08 -16.96
CA HIS A 414 -2.54 30.66 -17.92
C HIS A 414 -3.51 29.63 -18.55
N GLY A 415 -3.91 28.63 -17.77
CA GLY A 415 -4.84 27.57 -18.19
C GLY A 415 -4.18 26.33 -18.81
N ASP A 416 -2.88 26.38 -19.15
CA ASP A 416 -2.15 25.19 -19.58
C ASP A 416 -1.71 24.37 -18.37
N ARG A 417 -2.21 23.13 -18.28
CA ARG A 417 -2.02 22.23 -17.13
C ARG A 417 -1.62 20.82 -17.58
N PRO A 418 -0.44 20.32 -17.15
CA PRO A 418 -0.11 18.91 -17.26
C PRO A 418 -1.06 18.03 -16.45
N ALA A 419 -1.35 16.83 -16.95
CA ALA A 419 -2.17 15.87 -16.23
C ALA A 419 -1.51 15.45 -14.90
N GLY A 420 -2.30 15.50 -13.82
CA GLY A 420 -1.90 15.06 -12.49
C GLY A 420 -2.60 15.82 -11.37
N ALA A 421 -2.88 15.10 -10.28
CA ALA A 421 -3.32 15.62 -8.99
C ALA A 421 -3.14 14.53 -7.93
N THR A 422 -3.05 14.92 -6.66
CA THR A 422 -3.05 13.96 -5.55
C THR A 422 -4.49 13.75 -5.06
N PRO A 423 -5.03 12.51 -5.10
CA PRO A 423 -6.37 12.23 -4.61
C PRO A 423 -6.63 12.80 -3.21
N GLY A 424 -7.80 13.41 -3.01
CA GLY A 424 -8.23 13.98 -1.72
C GLY A 424 -7.68 15.38 -1.41
N TYR A 425 -6.60 15.79 -2.08
CA TYR A 425 -6.07 17.16 -1.99
C TYR A 425 -6.57 18.05 -3.11
N SER A 426 -7.11 17.49 -4.18
CA SER A 426 -7.82 18.24 -5.21
C SER A 426 -9.33 18.06 -5.04
N MET A 427 -10.09 19.12 -5.33
CA MET A 427 -11.52 19.01 -5.71
C MET A 427 -11.67 18.03 -6.88
N PRO A 428 -12.90 17.64 -7.28
CA PRO A 428 -13.08 16.87 -8.49
C PRO A 428 -12.43 17.64 -9.62
N VAL A 429 -11.29 17.14 -10.10
CA VAL A 429 -10.46 17.77 -11.13
C VAL A 429 -11.20 17.81 -12.48
N TYR A 430 -12.44 17.32 -12.53
CA TYR A 430 -13.23 17.21 -13.74
C TYR A 430 -14.60 17.86 -13.57
N ARG A 431 -14.62 19.18 -13.40
CA ARG A 431 -15.64 19.95 -14.14
C ARG A 431 -15.27 19.82 -15.61
N ALA A 432 -15.87 18.85 -16.29
CA ALA A 432 -15.50 18.52 -17.67
C ALA A 432 -15.49 19.81 -18.53
N GLY A 433 -14.31 20.21 -18.99
CA GLY A 433 -14.12 21.37 -19.86
C GLY A 433 -13.71 22.69 -19.18
N GLU A 434 -13.57 22.76 -17.86
CA GLU A 434 -13.12 23.98 -17.16
C GLU A 434 -11.63 23.89 -16.74
N PRO A 435 -10.82 24.94 -16.99
CA PRO A 435 -9.46 25.01 -16.47
C PRO A 435 -9.48 25.19 -14.94
N PRO A 436 -8.44 24.73 -14.23
CA PRO A 436 -8.33 24.93 -12.78
C PRO A 436 -8.27 26.42 -12.44
N GLY A 437 -8.82 26.79 -11.29
CA GLY A 437 -8.86 28.16 -10.79
C GLY A 437 -8.42 28.29 -9.33
N PRO A 438 -8.31 29.53 -8.82
CA PRO A 438 -7.91 29.80 -7.43
C PRO A 438 -8.69 29.03 -6.35
N ALA A 439 -9.97 28.72 -6.60
CA ALA A 439 -10.80 27.97 -5.67
C ALA A 439 -10.33 26.52 -5.47
N ASP A 440 -9.68 25.91 -6.46
CA ASP A 440 -9.14 24.55 -6.35
C ASP A 440 -7.97 24.50 -5.36
N ASP A 441 -7.11 25.54 -5.38
CA ASP A 441 -6.02 25.67 -4.41
C ASP A 441 -6.52 25.97 -2.99
N LEU A 442 -7.66 26.65 -2.83
CA LEU A 442 -8.29 26.85 -1.52
C LEU A 442 -8.80 25.54 -0.93
N TYR A 443 -9.41 24.68 -1.75
CA TYR A 443 -9.77 23.34 -1.30
C TYR A 443 -8.53 22.53 -0.90
N ALA A 444 -7.49 22.56 -1.73
CA ALA A 444 -6.23 21.86 -1.48
C ALA A 444 -5.55 22.35 -0.20
N LEU A 445 -5.65 23.65 0.09
CA LEU A 445 -5.24 24.22 1.37
C LEU A 445 -6.08 23.65 2.52
N GLY A 446 -7.41 23.61 2.39
CA GLY A 446 -8.28 22.99 3.39
C GLY A 446 -7.92 21.54 3.70
N ALA A 447 -7.69 20.72 2.67
CA ALA A 447 -7.22 19.34 2.79
C ALA A 447 -5.82 19.24 3.42
N THR A 448 -4.91 20.17 3.10
CA THR A 448 -3.58 20.27 3.71
C THR A 448 -3.65 20.62 5.20
N LEU A 449 -4.54 21.56 5.58
CA LEU A 449 -4.76 21.95 6.96
C LEU A 449 -5.49 20.85 7.75
N HIS A 450 -6.37 20.07 7.12
CA HIS A 450 -6.90 18.84 7.72
C HIS A 450 -5.76 17.92 8.15
N PHE A 451 -4.82 17.62 7.25
CA PHE A 451 -3.66 16.80 7.60
C PHE A 451 -2.82 17.42 8.71
N ALA A 452 -2.59 18.73 8.68
CA ALA A 452 -1.83 19.42 9.73
C ALA A 452 -2.48 19.27 11.12
N LEU A 453 -3.81 19.26 11.20
CA LEU A 453 -4.56 19.11 12.45
C LEU A 453 -4.72 17.66 12.92
N THR A 454 -4.71 16.69 12.01
CA THR A 454 -5.06 15.29 12.34
C THR A 454 -3.89 14.31 12.20
N GLY A 455 -2.90 14.64 11.37
CA GLY A 455 -1.88 13.70 10.89
C GLY A 455 -2.42 12.62 9.94
N MET A 456 -3.63 12.79 9.42
CA MET A 456 -4.33 11.87 8.52
C MET A 456 -4.56 12.51 7.16
N ASP A 457 -4.38 11.71 6.11
CA ASP A 457 -4.77 12.07 4.75
C ASP A 457 -6.31 12.15 4.63
N PRO A 458 -6.84 13.00 3.73
CA PRO A 458 -8.28 13.03 3.43
C PRO A 458 -8.83 11.67 3.01
N VAL A 459 -10.11 11.43 3.31
CA VAL A 459 -10.82 10.19 2.92
C VAL A 459 -11.13 10.22 1.43
N VAL A 460 -10.79 9.17 0.68
CA VAL A 460 -10.89 9.11 -0.80
C VAL A 460 -11.43 7.78 -1.33
N VAL A 461 -12.23 7.07 -0.54
CA VAL A 461 -12.69 5.71 -0.86
C VAL A 461 -13.99 5.69 -1.69
N ASP A 462 -14.81 6.72 -1.59
CA ASP A 462 -16.07 6.82 -2.35
C ASP A 462 -15.83 7.38 -3.76
N ARG A 463 -16.69 7.00 -4.71
CA ARG A 463 -16.75 7.62 -6.04
C ARG A 463 -17.35 9.02 -5.98
N ASP A 464 -18.24 9.27 -5.01
CA ASP A 464 -18.80 10.59 -4.73
C ASP A 464 -17.86 11.40 -3.83
N GLU A 465 -17.26 12.43 -4.40
CA GLU A 465 -16.33 13.31 -3.69
C GLU A 465 -16.98 14.15 -2.60
N ALA A 466 -18.29 14.39 -2.67
CA ALA A 466 -19.02 15.05 -1.59
C ALA A 466 -19.04 14.16 -0.33
N VAL A 467 -19.20 12.84 -0.51
CA VAL A 467 -19.10 11.87 0.59
C VAL A 467 -17.70 11.88 1.18
N ASN A 468 -16.66 11.80 0.34
CA ASN A 468 -15.25 11.86 0.76
C ASN A 468 -14.92 13.13 1.56
N ARG A 469 -15.38 14.30 1.10
CA ARG A 469 -15.24 15.57 1.83
C ARG A 469 -15.93 15.52 3.18
N ASP A 470 -17.20 15.09 3.21
CA ASP A 470 -17.99 15.06 4.44
C ASP A 470 -17.39 14.08 5.47
N ARG A 471 -16.81 12.97 5.01
CA ARG A 471 -16.04 12.01 5.83
C ARG A 471 -14.74 12.59 6.36
N THR A 472 -14.01 13.34 5.53
CA THR A 472 -12.82 14.09 5.95
C THR A 472 -13.15 15.11 7.06
N LEU A 473 -14.29 15.80 6.94
CA LEU A 473 -14.79 16.73 7.96
C LEU A 473 -15.27 16.01 9.23
N ALA A 474 -15.90 14.84 9.11
CA ALA A 474 -16.26 14.00 10.26
C ALA A 474 -15.02 13.50 11.01
N CYS A 475 -13.97 13.10 10.30
CA CYS A 475 -12.67 12.75 10.87
C CYS A 475 -12.07 13.92 11.65
N LEU A 476 -12.11 15.13 11.09
CA LEU A 476 -11.65 16.33 11.76
C LEU A 476 -12.43 16.59 13.06
N ALA A 477 -13.76 16.46 13.02
CA ALA A 477 -14.61 16.62 14.20
C ALA A 477 -14.34 15.56 15.28
N ALA A 478 -14.00 14.33 14.89
CA ALA A 478 -13.65 13.26 15.83
C ALA A 478 -12.29 13.47 16.52
N VAL A 479 -11.32 14.07 15.82
CA VAL A 479 -10.01 14.44 16.40
C VAL A 479 -10.12 15.70 17.28
N LEU A 480 -10.99 16.62 16.89
CA LEU A 480 -11.18 17.93 17.54
C LEU A 480 -12.61 18.09 18.10
N PRO A 481 -13.00 17.27 19.10
CA PRO A 481 -14.38 17.24 19.59
C PRO A 481 -14.77 18.52 20.34
N ASP A 482 -13.83 19.18 21.01
CA ASP A 482 -14.12 20.28 21.92
C ASP A 482 -14.66 21.54 21.21
N ALA A 483 -15.49 22.28 21.95
CA ALA A 483 -16.04 23.55 21.48
C ALA A 483 -14.95 24.60 21.21
N ALA A 484 -13.83 24.55 21.94
CA ALA A 484 -12.66 25.41 21.74
C ALA A 484 -12.02 25.23 20.35
N HIS A 485 -12.20 24.07 19.70
CA HIS A 485 -11.66 23.78 18.38
C HIS A 485 -12.59 24.18 17.22
N ARG A 486 -13.69 24.89 17.51
CA ARG A 486 -14.68 25.30 16.50
C ARG A 486 -14.05 26.11 15.37
N SER A 487 -13.17 27.06 15.69
CA SER A 487 -12.55 27.94 14.69
C SER A 487 -11.68 27.17 13.68
N ALA A 488 -10.84 26.24 14.15
CA ALA A 488 -10.04 25.37 13.29
C ALA A 488 -10.91 24.47 12.40
N ARG A 489 -12.00 23.97 12.95
CA ARG A 489 -13.01 23.19 12.22
C ARG A 489 -13.71 24.00 11.13
N GLU A 490 -14.11 25.23 11.43
CA GLU A 490 -14.72 26.17 10.48
C GLU A 490 -13.76 26.61 9.38
N LEU A 491 -12.48 26.81 9.70
CA LEU A 491 -11.43 27.13 8.73
C LEU A 491 -11.33 26.05 7.65
N VAL A 492 -11.15 24.79 8.06
CA VAL A 492 -11.02 23.68 7.13
C VAL A 492 -12.32 23.51 6.34
N ALA A 493 -13.47 23.50 7.02
CA ALA A 493 -14.77 23.32 6.40
C ALA A 493 -15.12 24.40 5.37
N GLY A 494 -14.79 25.65 5.66
CA GLY A 494 -15.01 26.76 4.74
C GLY A 494 -14.09 26.70 3.53
N LEU A 495 -12.83 26.27 3.70
CA LEU A 495 -11.88 26.13 2.59
C LEU A 495 -12.23 24.99 1.64
N VAL A 496 -12.75 23.87 2.16
CA VAL A 496 -13.18 22.71 1.34
C VAL A 496 -14.62 22.82 0.83
N ASP A 497 -15.27 23.98 0.99
CA ASP A 497 -16.63 24.18 0.51
C ASP A 497 -16.66 24.11 -1.04
N PRO A 498 -17.58 23.32 -1.63
CA PRO A 498 -17.65 23.16 -3.08
C PRO A 498 -18.08 24.44 -3.82
N ASP A 499 -18.71 25.39 -3.12
CA ASP A 499 -19.06 26.71 -3.64
C ASP A 499 -17.83 27.65 -3.60
N PRO A 500 -17.29 28.06 -4.77
CA PRO A 500 -16.12 28.94 -4.83
C PRO A 500 -16.31 30.27 -4.12
N LEU A 501 -17.54 30.79 -4.01
CA LEU A 501 -17.81 32.06 -3.33
C LEU A 501 -17.67 31.90 -1.82
N ARG A 502 -18.06 30.74 -1.27
CA ARG A 502 -17.94 30.43 0.17
C ARG A 502 -16.51 30.17 0.57
N SER A 503 -15.76 29.40 -0.22
CA SER A 503 -14.34 29.16 0.05
C SER A 503 -13.52 30.45 -0.05
N ALA A 504 -13.79 31.29 -1.05
CA ALA A 504 -13.18 32.62 -1.15
C ALA A 504 -13.54 33.53 0.04
N ALA A 505 -14.79 33.52 0.52
CA ALA A 505 -15.20 34.28 1.70
C ALA A 505 -14.49 33.79 2.98
N CYS A 506 -14.37 32.47 3.16
CA CYS A 506 -13.59 31.87 4.24
C CYS A 506 -12.13 32.36 4.20
N ALA A 507 -11.48 32.25 3.04
CA ALA A 507 -10.11 32.70 2.86
C ALA A 507 -9.94 34.20 3.20
N ARG A 508 -10.84 35.07 2.74
CA ARG A 508 -10.83 36.51 3.08
C ARG A 508 -10.90 36.76 4.59
N ARG A 509 -11.78 36.06 5.32
CA ARG A 509 -11.89 36.17 6.78
C ARG A 509 -10.56 35.85 7.47
N TRP A 510 -9.90 34.78 7.04
CA TRP A 510 -8.61 34.36 7.62
C TRP A 510 -7.43 35.23 7.18
N ARG A 511 -7.58 36.05 6.13
CA ARG A 511 -6.68 37.16 5.79
C ARG A 511 -6.92 38.43 6.63
N GLY A 512 -7.95 38.45 7.49
CA GLY A 512 -8.36 39.67 8.23
C GLY A 512 -9.18 40.66 7.40
N GLN A 513 -9.72 40.23 6.26
CA GLN A 513 -10.56 41.07 5.39
C GLN A 513 -12.05 40.89 5.69
N PRO A 514 -12.89 41.92 5.50
CA PRO A 514 -14.34 41.79 5.64
C PRO A 514 -14.92 40.74 4.69
N ALA A 515 -15.74 39.83 5.22
CA ALA A 515 -16.46 38.84 4.43
C ALA A 515 -17.80 38.50 5.12
N PRO A 516 -18.87 38.21 4.34
CA PRO A 516 -20.13 37.78 4.91
C PRO A 516 -19.93 36.49 5.72
N VAL A 517 -20.46 36.46 6.93
CA VAL A 517 -20.43 35.27 7.79
C VAL A 517 -21.46 34.29 7.24
N ALA A 518 -20.99 33.17 6.69
CA ALA A 518 -21.88 32.07 6.37
C ALA A 518 -22.45 31.51 7.68
N ASN A 519 -23.76 31.29 7.75
CA ASN A 519 -24.37 30.56 8.87
C ASN A 519 -23.63 29.22 9.03
N GLY A 520 -23.10 28.99 10.23
CA GLY A 520 -22.24 27.85 10.52
C GLY A 520 -22.90 26.54 10.12
N ARG A 521 -22.36 25.89 9.09
CA ARG A 521 -22.84 24.57 8.68
C ARG A 521 -22.44 23.58 9.77
N GLN A 522 -23.41 22.86 10.34
CA GLN A 522 -23.11 21.81 11.29
C GLN A 522 -22.24 20.77 10.60
N LEU A 523 -21.06 20.50 11.16
CA LEU A 523 -20.17 19.49 10.62
C LEU A 523 -20.84 18.12 10.72
N PRO A 524 -20.61 17.23 9.74
CA PRO A 524 -21.09 15.87 9.84
C PRO A 524 -20.53 15.22 11.11
N SER A 525 -21.42 14.79 12.00
CA SER A 525 -21.03 13.98 13.17
C SER A 525 -21.07 12.50 12.80
N PRO A 526 -20.20 11.67 13.40
CA PRO A 526 -20.34 10.22 13.31
C PRO A 526 -21.75 9.80 13.78
N PRO A 527 -22.38 8.81 13.12
CA PRO A 527 -23.67 8.30 13.55
C PRO A 527 -23.53 7.65 14.93
N ARG A 528 -24.56 7.79 15.78
CA ARG A 528 -24.64 7.04 17.02
C ARG A 528 -24.82 5.56 16.69
N VAL A 529 -23.96 4.71 17.23
CA VAL A 529 -24.08 3.26 17.08
C VAL A 529 -25.26 2.79 17.91
N THR A 530 -26.19 2.11 17.26
CA THR A 530 -27.36 1.49 17.87
C THR A 530 -27.39 0.05 17.42
N ARG A 531 -28.05 -0.84 18.15
CA ARG A 531 -28.19 -2.25 17.77
C ARG A 531 -28.72 -2.42 16.34
N GLY A 532 -29.78 -1.69 15.97
CA GLY A 532 -30.33 -1.72 14.62
C GLY A 532 -29.47 -1.08 13.53
N LEU A 533 -28.46 -0.25 13.88
CA LEU A 533 -27.43 0.15 12.93
C LEU A 533 -26.37 -0.95 12.80
N LEU A 534 -25.97 -1.55 13.91
CA LEU A 534 -24.97 -2.62 13.94
C LEU A 534 -25.42 -3.86 13.16
N ASP A 535 -26.69 -4.25 13.30
CA ASP A 535 -27.28 -5.35 12.53
C ASP A 535 -27.26 -5.08 11.02
N ASP A 536 -27.61 -3.85 10.60
CA ASP A 536 -27.55 -3.42 9.20
C ASP A 536 -26.12 -3.41 8.66
N LEU A 537 -25.16 -2.94 9.46
CA LEU A 537 -23.74 -2.93 9.11
C LEU A 537 -23.22 -4.35 8.88
N ILE A 538 -23.55 -5.27 9.78
CA ILE A 538 -23.16 -6.68 9.68
C ILE A 538 -23.78 -7.29 8.42
N ALA A 539 -25.10 -7.18 8.25
CA ALA A 539 -25.80 -7.74 7.09
C ALA A 539 -25.27 -7.20 5.76
N HIS A 540 -25.03 -5.88 5.67
CA HIS A 540 -24.45 -5.28 4.48
C HIS A 540 -23.03 -5.79 4.22
N THR A 541 -22.19 -5.85 5.24
CA THR A 541 -20.78 -6.23 5.10
C THR A 541 -20.64 -7.72 4.73
N VAL A 542 -21.50 -8.58 5.28
CA VAL A 542 -21.61 -10.00 4.89
C VAL A 542 -21.98 -10.12 3.42
N ALA A 543 -23.02 -9.42 2.98
CA ALA A 543 -23.44 -9.43 1.58
C ALA A 543 -22.34 -8.92 0.63
N THR A 544 -21.64 -7.85 1.01
CA THR A 544 -20.50 -7.30 0.25
C THR A 544 -19.35 -8.31 0.15
N CYS A 545 -18.99 -8.98 1.24
CA CYS A 545 -17.96 -10.02 1.23
C CYS A 545 -18.37 -11.21 0.35
N ALA A 546 -19.61 -11.70 0.48
CA ALA A 546 -20.14 -12.80 -0.33
C ALA A 546 -20.20 -12.44 -1.83
N THR A 547 -20.57 -11.20 -2.17
CA THR A 547 -20.60 -10.72 -3.55
C THR A 547 -19.20 -10.61 -4.13
N ALA A 548 -18.27 -9.98 -3.39
CA ALA A 548 -16.88 -9.85 -3.80
C ALA A 548 -16.26 -11.21 -4.13
N VAL A 549 -16.61 -12.25 -3.35
CA VAL A 549 -16.21 -13.64 -3.61
C VAL A 549 -16.75 -14.18 -4.94
N GLY A 550 -18.01 -13.89 -5.27
CA GLY A 550 -18.64 -14.32 -6.53
C GLY A 550 -18.06 -13.63 -7.77
N GLU A 551 -17.56 -12.41 -7.63
CA GLU A 551 -16.94 -11.62 -8.70
C GLU A 551 -15.47 -11.97 -8.95
N LEU A 552 -14.85 -12.76 -8.07
CA LEU A 552 -13.47 -13.22 -8.25
C LEU A 552 -13.36 -14.06 -9.54
N PRO A 553 -12.46 -13.72 -10.48
CA PRO A 553 -12.24 -14.47 -11.72
C PRO A 553 -12.03 -15.97 -11.49
N ALA A 554 -12.50 -16.79 -12.43
CA ALA A 554 -12.36 -18.24 -12.40
C ALA A 554 -10.92 -18.75 -12.68
N GLY A 555 -10.00 -17.85 -13.04
CA GLY A 555 -8.59 -18.15 -13.36
C GLY A 555 -7.59 -17.50 -12.40
N PRO A 556 -6.29 -17.82 -12.50
CA PRO A 556 -5.25 -17.17 -11.70
C PRO A 556 -5.29 -15.65 -11.92
N GLN A 557 -5.36 -14.89 -10.82
CA GLN A 557 -5.43 -13.43 -10.91
C GLN A 557 -4.08 -12.81 -11.28
N PRO A 558 -4.04 -11.77 -12.13
CA PRO A 558 -2.80 -11.07 -12.49
C PRO A 558 -2.18 -10.43 -11.25
N ARG A 559 -0.95 -10.78 -10.86
CA ARG A 559 -0.15 -10.33 -9.67
C ARG A 559 -0.08 -8.82 -9.38
N HIS A 560 -0.68 -7.97 -10.21
CA HIS A 560 -0.58 -6.51 -10.15
C HIS A 560 -1.92 -5.76 -10.27
N THR A 561 -3.08 -6.45 -10.29
CA THR A 561 -4.33 -5.78 -9.89
C THR A 561 -4.17 -5.30 -8.44
N GLN A 562 -4.61 -4.08 -8.12
CA GLN A 562 -4.56 -3.56 -6.74
C GLN A 562 -5.33 -4.44 -5.74
N GLN A 563 -6.08 -5.42 -6.21
CA GLN A 563 -6.74 -6.47 -5.45
C GLN A 563 -6.15 -7.83 -5.85
N HIS A 564 -5.12 -8.28 -5.14
CA HIS A 564 -4.71 -9.69 -5.10
C HIS A 564 -5.56 -10.39 -4.06
N PHE A 565 -6.46 -11.28 -4.48
CA PHE A 565 -7.15 -12.13 -3.53
C PHE A 565 -6.33 -13.40 -3.29
N GLY A 566 -5.51 -13.38 -2.24
CA GLY A 566 -4.65 -14.51 -1.86
C GLY A 566 -5.42 -15.72 -1.34
N LEU A 567 -4.70 -16.75 -0.90
CA LEU A 567 -5.31 -17.91 -0.20
C LEU A 567 -5.38 -17.73 1.32
N THR A 568 -4.49 -16.90 1.86
CA THR A 568 -4.10 -16.92 3.27
C THR A 568 -5.18 -16.37 4.20
N LEU A 569 -5.00 -16.55 5.51
CA LEU A 569 -5.89 -15.95 6.51
C LEU A 569 -5.74 -14.42 6.56
N TYR A 570 -4.54 -13.91 6.29
CA TYR A 570 -4.23 -12.49 6.43
C TYR A 570 -4.92 -11.64 5.36
N ASP A 571 -4.77 -11.97 4.08
CA ASP A 571 -5.25 -11.15 2.95
C ASP A 571 -6.13 -11.91 1.95
N GLY A 572 -6.46 -13.17 2.25
CA GLY A 572 -7.00 -14.09 1.26
C GLY A 572 -8.29 -14.82 1.63
N ALA A 573 -8.57 -15.84 0.81
CA ALA A 573 -9.75 -16.69 0.85
C ALA A 573 -10.04 -17.28 2.23
N ALA A 574 -9.02 -17.79 2.93
CA ALA A 574 -9.21 -18.44 4.21
C ALA A 574 -9.74 -17.47 5.29
N GLY A 575 -9.24 -16.24 5.32
CA GLY A 575 -9.69 -15.24 6.29
C GLY A 575 -11.14 -14.81 6.08
N VAL A 576 -11.51 -14.56 4.82
CA VAL A 576 -12.89 -14.22 4.44
C VAL A 576 -13.82 -15.40 4.68
N GLY A 577 -13.41 -16.60 4.28
CA GLY A 577 -14.20 -17.82 4.40
C GLY A 577 -14.49 -18.19 5.85
N LEU A 578 -13.50 -18.10 6.74
CA LEU A 578 -13.68 -18.32 8.18
C LEU A 578 -14.67 -17.31 8.79
N GLU A 579 -14.59 -16.03 8.42
CA GLU A 579 -15.56 -15.06 8.95
C GLU A 579 -16.97 -15.33 8.42
N LEU A 580 -17.12 -15.63 7.13
CA LEU A 580 -18.42 -15.96 6.53
C LEU A 580 -19.07 -17.21 7.14
N LEU A 581 -18.30 -18.17 7.66
CA LEU A 581 -18.83 -19.34 8.37
C LEU A 581 -19.60 -18.98 9.66
N HIS A 582 -19.41 -17.77 10.21
CA HIS A 582 -20.22 -17.28 11.33
C HIS A 582 -21.58 -16.69 10.92
N HIS A 583 -21.86 -16.55 9.61
CA HIS A 583 -23.07 -15.93 9.06
C HIS A 583 -23.77 -16.83 8.03
N ARG A 584 -23.69 -18.15 8.22
CA ARG A 584 -24.17 -19.18 7.26
C ARG A 584 -25.66 -19.11 6.98
N GLU A 585 -26.43 -18.55 7.91
CA GLU A 585 -27.86 -18.31 7.78
C GLU A 585 -28.20 -17.20 6.78
N GLN A 586 -27.23 -16.35 6.40
CA GLN A 586 -27.49 -15.25 5.48
C GLN A 586 -27.52 -15.70 4.00
N PRO A 587 -28.38 -15.07 3.17
CA PRO A 587 -28.49 -15.42 1.76
C PRO A 587 -27.15 -15.30 1.00
N GLY A 588 -26.84 -16.30 0.17
CA GLY A 588 -25.63 -16.31 -0.66
C GLY A 588 -24.35 -16.72 0.07
N VAL A 589 -24.34 -16.75 1.41
CA VAL A 589 -23.14 -17.11 2.20
C VAL A 589 -22.74 -18.57 2.02
N PRO A 590 -23.64 -19.58 2.11
CA PRO A 590 -23.26 -20.97 1.88
C PRO A 590 -22.63 -21.20 0.50
N GLN A 591 -23.17 -20.56 -0.55
CA GLN A 591 -22.64 -20.66 -1.91
C GLN A 591 -21.26 -19.99 -2.03
N ALA A 592 -21.09 -18.81 -1.42
CA ALA A 592 -19.81 -18.11 -1.42
C ALA A 592 -18.71 -18.90 -0.69
N VAL A 593 -19.03 -19.47 0.48
CA VAL A 593 -18.09 -20.31 1.24
C VAL A 593 -17.73 -21.58 0.47
N ALA A 594 -18.71 -22.28 -0.11
CA ALA A 594 -18.47 -23.45 -0.93
C ALA A 594 -17.53 -23.14 -2.12
N ALA A 595 -17.79 -22.04 -2.82
CA ALA A 595 -16.97 -21.58 -3.94
C ALA A 595 -15.54 -21.17 -3.50
N LEU A 596 -15.39 -20.55 -2.33
CA LEU A 596 -14.08 -20.25 -1.74
C LEU A 596 -13.32 -21.53 -1.38
N ALA A 597 -13.96 -22.46 -0.68
CA ALA A 597 -13.35 -23.70 -0.25
C ALA A 597 -12.87 -24.52 -1.45
N HIS A 598 -13.74 -24.72 -2.45
CA HIS A 598 -13.39 -25.42 -3.68
C HIS A 598 -12.20 -24.76 -4.39
N ARG A 599 -12.24 -23.45 -4.63
CA ARG A 599 -11.12 -22.75 -5.30
C ARG A 599 -9.84 -22.82 -4.50
N THR A 600 -9.93 -22.70 -3.17
CA THR A 600 -8.77 -22.75 -2.27
C THR A 600 -8.12 -24.13 -2.29
N ALA A 601 -8.93 -25.19 -2.19
CA ALA A 601 -8.49 -26.58 -2.23
C ALA A 601 -7.78 -26.95 -3.54
N HIS A 602 -8.22 -26.38 -4.67
CA HIS A 602 -7.66 -26.67 -6.00
C HIS A 602 -6.65 -25.63 -6.49
N HIS A 603 -6.25 -24.66 -5.66
CA HIS A 603 -5.34 -23.60 -6.08
C HIS A 603 -3.89 -24.10 -6.24
N THR A 604 -3.26 -23.79 -7.37
CA THR A 604 -1.90 -24.28 -7.71
C THR A 604 -0.80 -23.78 -6.75
N ALA A 605 -1.00 -22.64 -6.10
CA ALA A 605 -0.08 -22.10 -5.10
C ALA A 605 -0.20 -22.77 -3.72
N LEU A 606 -1.26 -23.54 -3.47
CA LEU A 606 -1.53 -24.13 -2.16
C LEU A 606 -0.37 -25.01 -1.62
N PRO A 607 0.31 -25.87 -2.42
CA PRO A 607 1.46 -26.65 -1.96
C PRO A 607 2.75 -25.81 -1.76
N ALA A 608 2.76 -24.56 -2.21
CA ALA A 608 3.91 -23.66 -2.08
C ALA A 608 3.88 -22.83 -0.78
N LEU A 609 2.77 -22.84 -0.03
CA LEU A 609 2.63 -22.12 1.22
C LEU A 609 3.48 -22.75 2.35
N THR A 610 4.06 -21.90 3.19
CA THR A 610 4.77 -22.30 4.42
C THR A 610 3.81 -22.80 5.50
N ALA A 611 4.31 -23.39 6.58
CA ALA A 611 3.48 -23.85 7.70
C ALA A 611 2.82 -22.72 8.52
N ALA A 612 3.09 -21.44 8.24
CA ALA A 612 2.61 -20.31 9.03
C ALA A 612 1.07 -20.20 9.08
N LEU A 613 0.54 -19.57 10.13
CA LEU A 613 -0.90 -19.39 10.32
C LEU A 613 -1.47 -18.29 9.43
N TYR A 614 -0.98 -17.06 9.58
CA TYR A 614 -1.60 -15.91 8.93
C TYR A 614 -1.31 -15.85 7.43
N THR A 615 -0.06 -16.09 7.03
CA THR A 615 0.40 -16.02 5.63
C THR A 615 0.64 -17.38 5.00
N GLY A 616 0.42 -18.47 5.75
CA GLY A 616 0.78 -19.81 5.33
C GLY A 616 -0.41 -20.77 5.32
N ARG A 617 -0.05 -22.05 5.27
CA ARG A 617 -0.91 -23.17 4.97
C ARG A 617 -1.80 -23.58 6.12
N THR A 618 -1.36 -23.45 7.36
CA THR A 618 -2.16 -23.91 8.52
C THR A 618 -3.42 -23.07 8.68
N GLY A 619 -3.39 -21.77 8.39
CA GLY A 619 -4.60 -20.93 8.33
C GLY A 619 -5.55 -21.33 7.21
N VAL A 620 -5.01 -21.77 6.06
CA VAL A 620 -5.82 -22.28 4.95
C VAL A 620 -6.48 -23.62 5.31
N ASP A 621 -5.73 -24.52 5.92
CA ASP A 621 -6.26 -25.81 6.37
C ASP A 621 -7.35 -25.63 7.45
N LEU A 622 -7.19 -24.64 8.35
CA LEU A 622 -8.25 -24.27 9.31
C LEU A 622 -9.54 -23.86 8.62
N PHE A 623 -9.47 -23.08 7.54
CA PHE A 623 -10.66 -22.71 6.77
C PHE A 623 -11.30 -23.93 6.10
N LEU A 624 -10.51 -24.74 5.40
CA LEU A 624 -11.03 -25.91 4.67
C LEU A 624 -11.66 -26.93 5.62
N ASP A 625 -11.00 -27.24 6.74
CA ASP A 625 -11.52 -28.16 7.76
C ASP A 625 -12.83 -27.62 8.38
N ALA A 626 -12.89 -26.32 8.68
CA ALA A 626 -14.11 -25.70 9.19
C ALA A 626 -15.27 -25.77 8.18
N ALA A 627 -15.01 -25.50 6.89
CA ALA A 627 -16.04 -25.54 5.85
C ALA A 627 -16.60 -26.95 5.63
N VAL A 628 -15.77 -27.99 5.80
CA VAL A 628 -16.20 -29.40 5.75
C VAL A 628 -17.04 -29.76 6.97
N LEU A 629 -16.57 -29.42 8.18
CA LEU A 629 -17.29 -29.70 9.42
C LEU A 629 -18.65 -29.02 9.47
N THR A 630 -18.79 -27.85 8.87
CA THR A 630 -20.07 -27.16 8.76
C THR A 630 -20.96 -27.69 7.62
N GLY A 631 -20.53 -28.71 6.87
CA GLY A 631 -21.29 -29.27 5.75
C GLY A 631 -21.47 -28.29 4.57
N THR A 632 -20.56 -27.31 4.45
CA THR A 632 -20.60 -26.27 3.41
C THR A 632 -19.66 -26.57 2.25
N ALA A 633 -18.67 -27.45 2.44
CA ALA A 633 -17.74 -27.91 1.43
C ALA A 633 -17.56 -29.43 1.48
N GLU A 634 -17.13 -30.01 0.37
CA GLU A 634 -16.75 -31.42 0.28
C GLU A 634 -15.43 -31.69 1.01
N ALA A 635 -15.27 -32.92 1.50
CA ALA A 635 -14.05 -33.34 2.16
C ALA A 635 -12.82 -33.16 1.25
N PHE A 636 -11.77 -32.54 1.79
CA PHE A 636 -10.53 -32.29 1.08
C PHE A 636 -9.35 -32.89 1.85
N VAL A 637 -8.48 -33.60 1.14
CA VAL A 637 -7.25 -34.13 1.71
C VAL A 637 -6.11 -33.16 1.39
N PRO A 638 -5.57 -32.44 2.39
CA PRO A 638 -4.47 -31.52 2.15
C PRO A 638 -3.20 -32.26 1.72
N PRO A 639 -2.38 -31.69 0.82
CA PRO A 639 -1.03 -32.17 0.56
C PRO A 639 -0.26 -32.42 1.88
N PRO A 640 0.45 -33.57 2.01
CA PRO A 640 0.97 -34.02 3.29
C PRO A 640 2.18 -33.21 3.79
N SER A 641 2.93 -32.56 2.89
CA SER A 641 4.13 -31.80 3.25
C SER A 641 3.83 -30.32 3.48
N LEU A 642 4.05 -29.84 4.71
CA LEU A 642 4.14 -28.41 5.01
C LEU A 642 5.56 -27.91 4.71
N ARG A 643 5.68 -26.82 3.96
CA ARG A 643 6.99 -26.16 3.81
C ARG A 643 7.40 -25.49 5.13
N PRO A 644 8.70 -25.45 5.45
CA PRO A 644 9.19 -24.74 6.62
C PRO A 644 8.72 -23.28 6.67
N TYR A 645 8.45 -22.79 7.87
CA TYR A 645 8.23 -21.38 8.17
C TYR A 645 9.54 -20.58 8.08
N ASP A 646 9.45 -19.25 8.16
CA ASP A 646 10.64 -18.39 8.11
C ASP A 646 11.40 -18.30 9.44
N ASP A 647 12.62 -17.77 9.39
CA ASP A 647 13.52 -17.69 10.55
C ASP A 647 13.19 -16.52 11.50
N THR A 648 12.05 -15.83 11.34
CA THR A 648 11.71 -14.66 12.19
C THR A 648 11.24 -15.05 13.58
N GLY A 649 10.68 -16.25 13.73
CA GLY A 649 10.03 -16.73 14.95
C GLY A 649 8.67 -16.09 15.25
N ASP A 650 8.16 -15.19 14.40
CA ASP A 650 6.97 -14.39 14.68
C ASP A 650 5.63 -15.12 14.43
N GLN A 651 4.51 -14.41 14.66
CA GLN A 651 3.17 -14.95 14.44
C GLN A 651 2.75 -14.97 12.95
N ILE A 652 3.35 -14.15 12.10
CA ILE A 652 2.90 -13.97 10.72
C ILE A 652 3.48 -15.04 9.79
N GLY A 653 4.80 -15.22 9.82
CA GLY A 653 5.55 -16.11 8.94
C GLY A 653 6.44 -17.11 9.68
N GLY A 654 6.69 -16.90 10.97
CA GLY A 654 7.65 -17.68 11.77
C GLY A 654 7.07 -18.83 12.59
N ALA A 655 7.93 -19.37 13.45
CA ALA A 655 7.67 -20.56 14.26
C ALA A 655 6.45 -20.41 15.20
N ALA A 656 6.26 -19.24 15.83
CA ALA A 656 5.11 -19.02 16.71
C ALA A 656 3.78 -19.06 15.95
N GLY A 657 3.75 -18.48 14.74
CA GLY A 657 2.59 -18.53 13.86
C GLY A 657 2.27 -19.95 13.41
N ALA A 658 3.28 -20.69 12.93
CA ALA A 658 3.11 -22.09 12.53
C ALA A 658 2.63 -22.96 13.70
N GLY A 659 3.25 -22.81 14.87
CA GLY A 659 2.84 -23.50 16.08
C GLY A 659 1.40 -23.18 16.50
N THR A 660 0.99 -21.91 16.44
CA THR A 660 -0.38 -21.47 16.75
C THR A 660 -1.39 -22.12 15.81
N GLY A 661 -1.11 -22.15 14.50
CA GLY A 661 -1.99 -22.80 13.52
C GLY A 661 -2.08 -24.31 13.71
N LEU A 662 -0.96 -24.97 14.00
CA LEU A 662 -0.91 -26.41 14.29
C LEU A 662 -1.68 -26.75 15.57
N LEU A 663 -1.54 -25.93 16.62
CA LEU A 663 -2.29 -26.10 17.87
C LEU A 663 -3.80 -25.92 17.67
N ALA A 664 -4.21 -24.94 16.87
CA ALA A 664 -5.63 -24.75 16.53
C ALA A 664 -6.20 -25.96 15.76
N LEU A 665 -5.46 -26.48 14.77
CA LEU A 665 -5.85 -27.70 14.05
C LEU A 665 -5.91 -28.92 14.98
N ALA A 666 -4.95 -29.06 15.90
CA ALA A 666 -4.95 -30.14 16.87
C ALA A 666 -6.19 -30.11 17.79
N ARG A 667 -6.53 -28.93 18.31
CA ARG A 667 -7.73 -28.73 19.16
C ARG A 667 -9.00 -29.12 18.41
N ARG A 668 -9.11 -28.73 17.14
CA ARG A 668 -10.26 -29.05 16.31
C ARG A 668 -10.33 -30.53 15.94
N ALA A 669 -9.21 -31.16 15.61
CA ALA A 669 -9.13 -32.60 15.38
C ALA A 669 -9.57 -33.39 16.63
N HIS A 670 -9.07 -33.00 17.81
CA HIS A 670 -9.47 -33.61 19.08
C HIS A 670 -10.97 -33.43 19.36
N ALA A 671 -11.51 -32.22 19.19
CA ALA A 671 -12.94 -31.96 19.35
C ALA A 671 -13.83 -32.77 18.38
N ALA A 672 -13.29 -33.16 17.22
CA ALA A 672 -13.94 -34.02 16.23
C ALA A 672 -13.67 -35.53 16.45
N GLY A 673 -12.99 -35.93 17.52
CA GLY A 673 -12.65 -37.34 17.81
C GLY A 673 -11.54 -37.93 16.92
N ARG A 674 -10.74 -37.09 16.25
CA ARG A 674 -9.60 -37.49 15.40
C ARG A 674 -8.29 -37.43 16.19
N ASP A 675 -8.18 -38.26 17.23
CA ASP A 675 -7.07 -38.15 18.20
C ASP A 675 -5.68 -38.44 17.62
N GLU A 676 -5.55 -39.34 16.64
CA GLU A 676 -4.27 -39.60 15.97
C GLU A 676 -3.77 -38.36 15.20
N GLU A 677 -4.67 -37.70 14.46
CA GLU A 677 -4.36 -36.44 13.79
C GLU A 677 -4.03 -35.34 14.81
N ALA A 678 -4.81 -35.23 15.88
CA ALA A 678 -4.55 -34.27 16.95
C ALA A 678 -3.15 -34.47 17.55
N GLY A 679 -2.76 -35.70 17.86
CA GLY A 679 -1.44 -36.06 18.38
C GLY A 679 -0.31 -35.68 17.42
N ALA A 680 -0.44 -35.97 16.13
CA ALA A 680 0.55 -35.60 15.12
C ALA A 680 0.73 -34.08 15.00
N ARG A 681 -0.38 -33.32 15.02
CA ARG A 681 -0.34 -31.84 14.98
C ARG A 681 0.26 -31.25 16.25
N LEU A 682 -0.02 -31.81 17.42
CA LEU A 682 0.57 -31.38 18.70
C LEU A 682 2.09 -31.63 18.75
N ALA A 683 2.55 -32.76 18.23
CA ALA A 683 3.97 -33.05 18.13
C ALA A 683 4.70 -32.03 17.24
N ALA A 684 4.10 -31.67 16.11
CA ALA A 684 4.63 -30.64 15.22
C ALA A 684 4.61 -29.22 15.86
N ALA A 685 3.57 -28.90 16.64
CA ALA A 685 3.54 -27.66 17.42
C ALA A 685 4.63 -27.65 18.51
N GLY A 686 4.89 -28.79 19.16
CA GLY A 686 5.98 -28.95 20.13
C GLY A 686 7.36 -28.73 19.52
N GLU A 687 7.57 -29.10 18.25
CA GLU A 687 8.80 -28.74 17.53
C GLU A 687 8.96 -27.22 17.40
N CYS A 688 7.88 -26.50 17.14
CA CYS A 688 7.92 -25.04 17.09
C CYS A 688 8.29 -24.43 18.46
N VAL A 689 7.81 -25.01 19.57
CA VAL A 689 8.23 -24.64 20.94
C VAL A 689 9.74 -24.84 21.10
N ARG A 690 10.26 -26.02 20.74
CA ARG A 690 11.71 -26.30 20.84
C ARG A 690 12.55 -25.30 20.06
N THR A 691 12.15 -24.98 18.82
CA THR A 691 12.80 -23.97 18.00
C THR A 691 12.84 -22.59 18.68
N LEU A 692 11.72 -22.16 19.26
CA LEU A 692 11.62 -20.87 19.94
C LEU A 692 12.51 -20.81 21.20
N LEU A 693 12.50 -21.85 22.03
CA LEU A 693 13.32 -21.93 23.25
C LEU A 693 14.83 -22.00 22.94
N ALA A 694 15.21 -22.71 21.88
CA ALA A 694 16.59 -22.76 21.41
C ALA A 694 17.06 -21.38 20.93
N ALA A 695 16.20 -20.63 20.23
CA ALA A 695 16.51 -19.27 19.78
C ALA A 695 16.64 -18.27 20.94
N GLU A 696 15.92 -18.45 22.05
CA GLU A 696 16.09 -17.63 23.26
C GLU A 696 17.40 -17.92 23.99
N SER A 697 17.82 -19.19 24.03
CA SER A 697 19.05 -19.64 24.71
C SER A 697 20.34 -19.17 24.02
N GLY A 698 20.29 -18.88 22.71
CA GLY A 698 21.44 -18.44 21.90
C GLY A 698 21.58 -16.92 21.73
N ARG A 699 20.68 -16.11 22.31
CA ARG A 699 20.74 -14.64 22.20
C ARG A 699 21.65 -14.05 23.29
N GLU A 700 22.80 -13.49 22.89
CA GLU A 700 23.40 -12.42 23.68
C GLU A 700 22.36 -11.31 23.85
N ARG A 701 22.17 -10.81 25.08
CA ARG A 701 21.28 -9.67 25.35
C ARG A 701 21.64 -8.55 24.36
N PRO A 702 20.71 -8.07 23.52
CA PRO A 702 21.05 -7.02 22.59
C PRO A 702 21.54 -5.80 23.38
N GLU A 703 22.70 -5.27 23.00
CA GLU A 703 23.10 -3.92 23.44
C GLU A 703 21.92 -2.96 23.19
N PRO A 704 21.71 -1.96 24.06
CA PRO A 704 20.68 -0.96 23.84
C PRO A 704 20.94 -0.27 22.50
N GLN A 705 20.18 -0.67 21.47
CA GLN A 705 20.29 -0.09 20.15
C GLN A 705 20.09 1.42 20.24
N ARG A 706 20.94 2.16 19.52
CA ARG A 706 20.93 3.62 19.34
C ARG A 706 19.51 4.17 19.37
N SER A 707 19.32 5.26 20.13
CA SER A 707 18.13 6.12 20.20
C SER A 707 17.23 5.99 18.96
N ALA A 708 16.28 5.07 19.02
CA ALA A 708 15.26 4.87 18.01
C ALA A 708 14.46 6.17 17.84
N ALA A 709 14.28 6.62 16.60
CA ALA A 709 13.46 7.79 16.31
C ALA A 709 12.03 7.60 16.87
N ALA A 710 11.33 8.70 17.17
CA ALA A 710 9.95 8.71 17.68
C ALA A 710 8.93 7.87 16.85
N SER A 711 9.31 7.47 15.63
CA SER A 711 8.55 6.63 14.70
C SER A 711 8.62 5.12 14.93
N GLU A 712 9.50 4.61 15.80
CA GLU A 712 9.66 3.17 16.06
C GLU A 712 8.72 2.71 17.18
N ALA A 713 7.41 2.69 16.89
CA ALA A 713 6.43 1.95 17.69
C ALA A 713 6.99 0.56 18.05
N ALA A 714 6.64 0.03 19.23
CA ALA A 714 7.15 -1.17 19.92
C ALA A 714 7.39 -2.44 19.07
N PHE A 715 8.23 -2.36 18.03
CA PHE A 715 8.34 -3.34 16.96
C PHE A 715 8.70 -4.72 17.52
N GLY A 716 9.49 -4.74 18.60
CA GLY A 716 9.88 -5.97 19.28
C GLY A 716 8.82 -6.61 20.19
N PHE A 717 7.74 -5.92 20.56
CA PHE A 717 6.80 -6.39 21.59
C PHE A 717 5.38 -6.70 21.10
N GLY A 718 4.96 -6.20 19.93
CA GLY A 718 3.60 -6.42 19.41
C GLY A 718 3.26 -7.88 19.08
N PHE A 719 1.99 -8.15 18.74
CA PHE A 719 1.50 -9.52 18.59
C PHE A 719 1.97 -10.20 17.28
N ALA A 720 1.91 -9.50 16.15
CA ALA A 720 2.22 -10.11 14.86
C ALA A 720 3.72 -10.40 14.69
N HIS A 721 4.56 -9.44 15.07
CA HIS A 721 6.01 -9.46 14.78
C HIS A 721 6.90 -9.44 16.02
N GLY A 722 6.32 -9.47 17.22
CA GLY A 722 7.04 -9.25 18.47
C GLY A 722 6.77 -10.31 19.52
N ARG A 723 7.30 -10.05 20.72
CA ARG A 723 7.26 -11.00 21.85
C ARG A 723 5.86 -11.41 22.27
N ALA A 724 4.87 -10.51 22.23
CA ALA A 724 3.50 -10.86 22.63
C ALA A 724 2.94 -12.02 21.79
N GLY A 725 3.26 -12.09 20.51
CA GLY A 725 2.85 -13.22 19.67
C GLY A 725 3.50 -14.54 20.09
N VAL A 726 4.81 -14.52 20.33
CA VAL A 726 5.56 -15.70 20.76
C VAL A 726 5.02 -16.21 22.10
N ILE A 727 4.85 -15.31 23.07
CA ILE A 727 4.35 -15.62 24.40
C ILE A 727 2.92 -16.16 24.33
N HIS A 728 2.06 -15.57 23.49
CA HIS A 728 0.71 -16.07 23.25
C HIS A 728 0.72 -17.54 22.80
N PHE A 729 1.58 -17.92 21.85
CA PHE A 729 1.69 -19.31 21.42
C PHE A 729 2.16 -20.24 22.56
N LEU A 730 3.25 -19.88 23.25
CA LEU A 730 3.81 -20.69 24.34
C LEU A 730 2.80 -20.88 25.48
N HIS A 731 2.10 -19.81 25.86
CA HIS A 731 1.07 -19.83 26.88
C HIS A 731 -0.12 -20.72 26.46
N ALA A 732 -0.61 -20.58 25.23
CA ALA A 732 -1.70 -21.40 24.70
C ALA A 732 -1.32 -22.88 24.59
N TYR A 733 -0.07 -23.19 24.20
CA TYR A 733 0.45 -24.55 24.12
C TYR A 733 0.55 -25.18 25.50
N HIS A 734 1.14 -24.47 26.47
CA HIS A 734 1.22 -24.93 27.86
C HIS A 734 -0.18 -25.22 28.44
N ARG A 735 -1.14 -24.30 28.28
CA ARG A 735 -2.51 -24.50 28.78
C ARG A 735 -3.20 -25.73 28.20
N PHE A 736 -2.88 -26.10 26.97
CA PHE A 736 -3.51 -27.24 26.32
C PHE A 736 -2.79 -28.57 26.62
N THR A 737 -1.48 -28.55 26.82
CA THR A 737 -0.65 -29.77 26.92
C THR A 737 -0.10 -30.03 28.32
N GLY A 738 -0.05 -29.02 29.17
CA GLY A 738 0.67 -29.04 30.45
C GLY A 738 2.20 -28.94 30.33
N ASP A 739 2.75 -28.65 29.14
CA ASP A 739 4.20 -28.63 28.92
C ASP A 739 4.92 -27.61 29.85
N PRO A 740 5.81 -28.06 30.76
CA PRO A 740 6.38 -27.18 31.77
C PRO A 740 7.42 -26.20 31.20
N ALA A 741 8.13 -26.56 30.12
CA ALA A 741 9.13 -25.69 29.52
C ALA A 741 8.47 -24.50 28.81
N ALA A 742 7.40 -24.77 28.06
CA ALA A 742 6.55 -23.74 27.47
C ALA A 742 5.92 -22.85 28.55
N GLY A 743 5.48 -23.43 29.67
CA GLY A 743 4.90 -22.69 30.80
C GLY A 743 5.88 -21.71 31.45
N VAL A 744 7.11 -22.16 31.75
CA VAL A 744 8.16 -21.31 32.32
C VAL A 744 8.53 -20.17 31.37
N ALA A 745 8.72 -20.46 30.09
CA ALA A 745 9.06 -19.44 29.09
C ALA A 745 7.91 -18.43 28.89
N ALA A 746 6.67 -18.90 28.85
CA ALA A 746 5.50 -18.04 28.77
C ALA A 746 5.41 -17.09 29.96
N ARG A 747 5.56 -17.60 31.20
CA ARG A 747 5.52 -16.75 32.40
C ARG A 747 6.65 -15.72 32.41
N SER A 748 7.89 -16.14 32.11
CA SER A 748 9.03 -15.22 32.02
C SER A 748 8.80 -14.13 30.98
N GLY A 749 8.17 -14.47 29.84
CA GLY A 749 7.83 -13.49 28.82
C GLY A 749 6.71 -12.52 29.23
N LEU A 750 5.69 -13.01 29.94
CA LEU A 750 4.63 -12.16 30.52
C LEU A 750 5.20 -11.16 31.52
N ASP A 751 6.12 -11.60 32.39
CA ASP A 751 6.81 -10.74 33.36
C ASP A 751 7.61 -9.64 32.64
N GLU A 752 8.33 -10.00 31.57
CA GLU A 752 9.05 -9.01 30.75
C GLU A 752 8.10 -7.99 30.11
N LEU A 753 6.99 -8.45 29.51
CA LEU A 753 5.99 -7.55 28.95
C LEU A 753 5.40 -6.62 30.02
N ALA A 754 5.12 -7.14 31.21
CA ALA A 754 4.59 -6.35 32.32
C ALA A 754 5.54 -5.22 32.73
N VAL A 755 6.85 -5.47 32.71
CA VAL A 755 7.90 -4.46 32.99
C VAL A 755 7.97 -3.38 31.89
N HIS A 756 7.85 -3.77 30.62
CA HIS A 756 8.03 -2.82 29.51
C HIS A 756 6.78 -1.99 29.17
N THR A 757 5.59 -2.54 29.38
CA THR A 757 4.32 -1.93 28.95
C THR A 757 4.06 -0.53 29.54
N PRO A 758 4.35 -0.23 30.84
CA PRO A 758 4.17 1.11 31.40
C PRO A 758 4.94 2.21 30.63
N ARG A 759 6.16 1.92 30.17
CA ARG A 759 6.95 2.85 29.35
C ARG A 759 6.30 3.05 27.97
N LEU A 760 5.78 1.99 27.36
CA LEU A 760 5.10 2.07 26.06
C LEU A 760 3.81 2.90 26.16
N LEU A 761 3.05 2.75 27.24
CA LEU A 761 1.87 3.58 27.53
C LEU A 761 2.25 5.07 27.64
N ALA A 762 3.34 5.38 28.35
CA ALA A 762 3.82 6.77 28.46
C ALA A 762 4.30 7.37 27.13
N LEU A 763 4.87 6.55 26.23
CA LEU A 763 5.25 6.97 24.89
C LEU A 763 4.02 7.18 23.99
N ALA A 764 3.03 6.27 24.07
CA ALA A 764 1.79 6.33 23.32
C ALA A 764 0.93 7.57 23.64
N ALA A 765 1.01 8.09 24.87
CA ALA A 765 0.29 9.28 25.30
C ALA A 765 0.86 10.61 24.74
N ARG A 766 2.05 10.59 24.12
CA ARG A 766 2.68 11.80 23.60
C ARG A 766 1.99 12.32 22.34
N PRO A 767 1.89 13.64 22.11
CA PRO A 767 1.31 14.19 20.88
C PRO A 767 2.02 13.72 19.60
N GLU A 768 3.32 13.45 19.68
CA GLU A 768 4.16 12.98 18.57
C GLU A 768 4.11 11.45 18.41
N ALA A 769 3.37 10.74 19.26
CA ALA A 769 3.29 9.29 19.20
C ALA A 769 2.78 8.84 17.82
N HIS A 770 3.56 7.98 17.17
CA HIS A 770 3.14 7.42 15.90
C HIS A 770 1.85 6.62 16.11
N ARG A 771 0.82 6.86 15.29
CA ARG A 771 -0.46 6.13 15.31
C ARG A 771 -0.40 4.59 15.32
N ARG A 772 0.76 3.97 15.03
CA ARG A 772 0.97 2.52 15.08
C ARG A 772 1.13 1.99 16.51
N TYR A 773 1.34 2.85 17.51
CA TYR A 773 1.29 2.43 18.92
C TYR A 773 -0.05 1.78 19.28
N GLY A 774 -1.16 2.16 18.63
CA GLY A 774 -2.47 1.52 18.82
C GLY A 774 -2.69 0.23 18.04
N SER A 775 -1.76 -0.19 17.17
CA SER A 775 -1.97 -1.35 16.27
C SER A 775 -1.90 -2.69 16.99
N TRP A 776 -2.63 -3.69 16.48
CA TRP A 776 -2.55 -5.07 16.97
C TRP A 776 -1.19 -5.69 16.62
N CYS A 777 -0.72 -5.48 15.39
CA CYS A 777 0.48 -6.15 14.90
C CYS A 777 1.76 -5.77 15.63
N ARG A 778 1.91 -4.50 16.02
CA ARG A 778 3.18 -3.92 16.50
C ARG A 778 3.00 -3.00 17.72
N GLY A 779 1.79 -2.92 18.26
CA GLY A 779 1.43 -1.93 19.27
C GLY A 779 0.71 -2.53 20.48
N LEU A 780 0.16 -1.62 21.28
CA LEU A 780 -0.52 -1.85 22.54
C LEU A 780 -1.77 -2.72 22.38
N ALA A 781 -2.44 -2.70 21.23
CA ALA A 781 -3.62 -3.55 21.03
C ALA A 781 -3.24 -5.04 21.12
N GLY A 782 -2.14 -5.43 20.50
CA GLY A 782 -1.66 -6.81 20.52
C GLY A 782 -1.09 -7.24 21.87
N ILE A 783 -0.35 -6.34 22.54
CA ILE A 783 0.16 -6.56 23.90
C ILE A 783 -1.00 -6.71 24.88
N GLY A 784 -1.96 -5.78 24.84
CA GLY A 784 -3.15 -5.78 25.69
C GLY A 784 -3.99 -7.04 25.52
N THR A 785 -4.17 -7.55 24.29
CA THR A 785 -4.91 -8.80 24.05
C THR A 785 -4.29 -9.97 24.81
N LEU A 786 -2.97 -10.15 24.71
CA LEU A 786 -2.28 -11.20 25.45
C LEU A 786 -2.41 -11.01 26.97
N LEU A 787 -2.22 -9.79 27.48
CA LEU A 787 -2.25 -9.51 28.92
C LEU A 787 -3.64 -9.76 29.52
N ILE A 788 -4.70 -9.39 28.80
CA ILE A 788 -6.09 -9.64 29.22
C ILE A 788 -6.38 -11.14 29.20
N GLU A 789 -6.00 -11.84 28.13
CA GLU A 789 -6.20 -13.27 28.01
C GLU A 789 -5.48 -14.03 29.12
N ALA A 790 -4.17 -13.79 29.30
CA ALA A 790 -3.36 -14.44 30.33
C ALA A 790 -3.84 -14.09 31.75
N GLY A 791 -4.13 -12.80 32.01
CA GLY A 791 -4.61 -12.35 33.32
C GLY A 791 -5.96 -12.98 33.70
N GLY A 792 -6.91 -13.05 32.76
CA GLY A 792 -8.20 -13.72 32.99
C GLY A 792 -8.07 -15.23 33.20
N HIS A 793 -7.13 -15.86 32.50
CA HIS A 793 -6.84 -17.29 32.57
C HIS A 793 -6.09 -17.73 33.84
N GLU A 794 -5.17 -16.90 34.34
CA GLU A 794 -4.36 -17.15 35.53
C GLU A 794 -5.01 -16.57 36.81
N GLY A 795 -6.01 -15.70 36.67
CA GLY A 795 -6.55 -14.92 37.79
C GLY A 795 -5.56 -13.89 38.32
N ASP A 796 -4.71 -13.32 37.44
CA ASP A 796 -3.70 -12.31 37.78
C ASP A 796 -4.26 -10.89 37.50
N PRO A 797 -4.75 -10.18 38.53
CA PRO A 797 -5.35 -8.85 38.34
C PRO A 797 -4.33 -7.80 37.89
N GLY A 798 -3.02 -8.01 38.10
CA GLY A 798 -1.98 -7.08 37.64
C GLY A 798 -1.83 -7.11 36.13
N LEU A 799 -1.86 -8.30 35.52
CA LEU A 799 -1.87 -8.45 34.06
C LEU A 799 -3.16 -7.90 33.46
N THR A 800 -4.31 -8.19 34.07
CA THR A 800 -5.61 -7.67 33.61
C THR A 800 -5.66 -6.14 33.65
N ASP A 801 -5.24 -5.49 34.75
CA ASP A 801 -5.20 -4.02 34.85
C ASP A 801 -4.31 -3.41 33.76
N LEU A 802 -3.13 -3.98 33.54
CA LEU A 802 -2.19 -3.49 32.53
C LEU A 802 -2.75 -3.64 31.11
N GLY A 803 -3.46 -4.74 30.84
CA GLY A 803 -4.19 -4.97 29.59
C GLY A 803 -5.33 -3.96 29.37
N VAL A 804 -6.12 -3.66 30.40
CA VAL A 804 -7.18 -2.65 30.36
C VAL A 804 -6.60 -1.25 30.11
N ARG A 805 -5.46 -0.91 30.73
CA ARG A 805 -4.74 0.34 30.45
C ARG A 805 -4.27 0.43 29.00
N CYS A 806 -3.85 -0.68 28.38
CA CYS A 806 -3.57 -0.73 26.94
C CYS A 806 -4.83 -0.44 26.11
N ALA A 807 -5.98 -0.99 26.51
CA ALA A 807 -7.24 -0.76 25.81
C ALA A 807 -7.64 0.73 25.82
N TRP A 808 -7.56 1.39 26.96
CA TRP A 808 -7.82 2.83 27.07
C TRP A 808 -6.82 3.68 26.29
N ALA A 809 -5.52 3.36 26.35
CA ALA A 809 -4.52 4.07 25.56
C ALA A 809 -4.74 3.91 24.04
N CYS A 810 -5.15 2.72 23.60
CA CYS A 810 -5.53 2.50 22.20
C CYS A 810 -6.77 3.30 21.81
N ARG A 811 -7.78 3.37 22.69
CA ARG A 811 -8.98 4.20 22.48
C ARG A 811 -8.61 5.67 22.32
N ASP A 812 -7.71 6.20 23.15
CA ASP A 812 -7.31 7.61 23.08
C ASP A 812 -6.47 7.92 21.83
N LEU A 813 -5.72 6.92 21.31
CA LEU A 813 -5.02 7.01 20.03
C LEU A 813 -5.93 6.85 18.81
N ALA A 814 -7.05 6.14 18.95
CA ALA A 814 -7.93 5.74 17.84
C ALA A 814 -8.37 6.90 16.92
N PRO A 815 -8.73 8.10 17.42
CA PRO A 815 -9.09 9.23 16.55
C PRO A 815 -7.99 9.63 15.56
N ARG A 816 -6.72 9.30 15.83
CA ARG A 816 -5.55 9.62 14.99
C ARG A 816 -5.06 8.43 14.15
N MET A 817 -5.76 7.31 14.20
CA MET A 817 -5.51 6.14 13.37
C MET A 817 -6.28 6.25 12.05
N SER A 818 -5.58 6.05 10.93
CA SER A 818 -6.18 6.11 9.58
C SER A 818 -6.76 4.76 9.14
N PRO A 819 -6.08 3.61 9.29
CA PRO A 819 -6.63 2.33 8.85
C PRO A 819 -7.84 1.92 9.69
N VAL A 820 -8.88 1.40 9.04
CA VAL A 820 -10.09 0.88 9.72
C VAL A 820 -10.01 -0.62 10.02
N SER A 821 -9.11 -1.32 9.33
CA SER A 821 -8.97 -2.78 9.29
C SER A 821 -8.36 -3.39 10.56
N GLN A 822 -8.24 -4.72 10.60
CA GLN A 822 -7.85 -5.47 11.79
C GLN A 822 -6.38 -5.26 12.22
N CYS A 823 -5.43 -5.35 11.28
CA CYS A 823 -4.02 -5.50 11.64
C CYS A 823 -3.38 -4.23 12.21
N CYS A 824 -3.56 -3.12 11.48
CA CYS A 824 -2.99 -1.82 11.82
C CYS A 824 -4.05 -0.79 12.21
N GLY A 825 -5.33 -1.19 12.22
CA GLY A 825 -6.44 -0.26 12.23
C GLY A 825 -7.39 -0.40 13.41
N LEU A 826 -8.49 0.34 13.30
CA LEU A 826 -9.48 0.54 14.34
C LEU A 826 -10.20 -0.74 14.77
N ALA A 827 -10.47 -1.68 13.85
CA ALA A 827 -11.11 -2.95 14.22
C ALA A 827 -10.29 -3.72 15.27
N GLY A 828 -8.95 -3.77 15.13
CA GLY A 828 -8.08 -4.39 16.13
C GLY A 828 -8.12 -3.73 17.51
N VAL A 829 -8.34 -2.40 17.57
CA VAL A 829 -8.53 -1.66 18.82
C VAL A 829 -9.89 -2.01 19.44
N GLY A 830 -10.94 -2.03 18.64
CA GLY A 830 -12.28 -2.42 19.06
C GLY A 830 -12.33 -3.83 19.66
N GLU A 831 -11.61 -4.76 19.03
CA GLU A 831 -11.49 -6.14 19.49
C GLU A 831 -10.79 -6.27 20.85
N LEU A 832 -9.78 -5.43 21.12
CA LEU A 832 -9.16 -5.36 22.44
C LEU A 832 -10.14 -4.84 23.50
N LEU A 833 -10.94 -3.81 23.16
CA LEU A 833 -11.92 -3.24 24.07
C LEU A 833 -13.00 -4.27 24.45
N ILE A 834 -13.44 -5.11 23.49
CA ILE A 834 -14.37 -6.21 23.73
C ILE A 834 -13.75 -7.27 24.65
N ASP A 835 -12.49 -7.65 24.43
CA ASP A 835 -11.80 -8.61 25.31
C ASP A 835 -11.71 -8.07 26.75
N ALA A 836 -11.41 -6.78 26.89
CA ALA A 836 -11.34 -6.11 28.19
C ALA A 836 -12.71 -6.07 28.88
N GLU A 837 -13.78 -5.77 28.14
CA GLU A 837 -15.17 -5.81 28.65
C GLU A 837 -15.51 -7.22 29.13
N ALA A 838 -15.21 -8.25 28.36
CA ALA A 838 -15.55 -9.64 28.68
C ALA A 838 -14.93 -10.12 30.00
N VAL A 839 -13.71 -9.65 30.33
CA VAL A 839 -13.03 -10.01 31.58
C VAL A 839 -13.45 -9.13 32.76
N THR A 840 -13.71 -7.84 32.54
CA THR A 840 -13.96 -6.88 33.62
C THR A 840 -15.43 -6.60 33.93
N GLY A 841 -16.32 -6.82 32.96
CA GLY A 841 -17.73 -6.40 33.02
C GLY A 841 -17.96 -4.88 32.95
N ASP A 842 -16.93 -4.07 32.65
CA ASP A 842 -17.09 -2.60 32.58
C ASP A 842 -17.72 -2.16 31.25
N GLY A 843 -19.02 -1.83 31.29
CA GLY A 843 -19.76 -1.33 30.13
C GLY A 843 -19.26 0.01 29.56
N LYS A 844 -18.30 0.70 30.19
CA LYS A 844 -17.58 1.82 29.55
C LYS A 844 -16.70 1.34 28.39
N LEU A 845 -16.11 0.14 28.48
CA LEU A 845 -15.30 -0.45 27.43
C LEU A 845 -16.16 -0.81 26.20
N HIS A 846 -17.39 -1.27 26.43
CA HIS A 846 -18.37 -1.49 25.36
C HIS A 846 -18.66 -0.19 24.59
N ARG A 847 -18.98 0.89 25.31
CA ARG A 847 -19.24 2.21 24.70
C ARG A 847 -18.01 2.75 23.96
N ALA A 848 -16.81 2.49 24.50
CA ALA A 848 -15.58 2.82 23.79
C ALA A 848 -15.43 2.03 22.48
N ALA A 849 -15.85 0.76 22.43
CA ALA A 849 -15.88 -0.01 21.19
C ALA A 849 -16.94 0.53 20.20
N GLU A 850 -18.11 0.96 20.69
CA GLU A 850 -19.10 1.68 19.86
C GLU A 850 -18.51 2.99 19.28
N ASP A 851 -17.78 3.77 20.07
CA ASP A 851 -17.09 4.97 19.59
C ASP A 851 -16.10 4.65 18.45
N VAL A 852 -15.40 3.52 18.55
CA VAL A 852 -14.48 3.02 17.51
C VAL A 852 -15.24 2.70 16.21
N VAL A 853 -16.45 2.15 16.27
CA VAL A 853 -17.30 1.97 15.07
C VAL A 853 -17.66 3.32 14.45
N GLY A 854 -17.98 4.33 15.26
CA GLY A 854 -18.20 5.70 14.79
C GLY A 854 -16.98 6.26 14.03
N LEU A 855 -15.77 6.01 14.55
CA LEU A 855 -14.52 6.37 13.89
C LEU A 855 -14.34 5.62 12.56
N ILE A 856 -14.64 4.32 12.50
CA ILE A 856 -14.59 3.54 11.26
C ILE A 856 -15.52 4.14 10.20
N LEU A 857 -16.77 4.45 10.57
CA LEU A 857 -17.76 5.03 9.64
C LEU A 857 -17.37 6.43 9.16
N SER A 858 -16.71 7.24 9.99
CA SER A 858 -16.19 8.55 9.57
C SER A 858 -15.07 8.46 8.52
N ARG A 859 -14.47 7.27 8.34
CA ARG A 859 -13.40 6.98 7.37
C ARG A 859 -13.88 6.11 6.19
N SER A 860 -15.17 5.83 6.12
CA SER A 860 -15.76 4.92 5.14
C SER A 860 -16.56 5.67 4.07
N GLY A 861 -16.58 5.14 2.86
CA GLY A 861 -17.51 5.58 1.82
C GLY A 861 -18.93 5.11 2.11
N GLY A 862 -19.86 5.45 1.23
CA GLY A 862 -21.25 5.05 1.29
C GLY A 862 -22.03 5.72 2.41
N THR A 863 -23.26 5.25 2.58
CA THR A 863 -24.13 5.68 3.68
C THR A 863 -23.73 4.98 4.98
N PRO A 864 -24.05 5.55 6.16
CA PRO A 864 -23.80 4.86 7.44
C PRO A 864 -24.33 3.43 7.54
N ARG A 865 -25.44 3.10 6.86
CA ARG A 865 -26.02 1.73 6.86
C ARG A 865 -25.46 0.83 5.76
N ARG A 866 -24.78 1.41 4.76
CA ARG A 866 -24.18 0.68 3.64
C ARG A 866 -22.78 1.24 3.37
N PRO A 867 -21.83 1.05 4.31
CA PRO A 867 -20.51 1.63 4.20
C PRO A 867 -19.62 0.89 3.21
N LEU A 868 -18.72 1.63 2.57
CA LEU A 868 -17.58 1.09 1.84
C LEU A 868 -16.31 1.26 2.68
N PHE A 869 -15.82 0.18 3.28
CA PHE A 869 -14.64 0.24 4.13
C PHE A 869 -13.35 0.34 3.29
N PRO A 870 -12.48 1.32 3.54
CA PRO A 870 -11.20 1.38 2.86
C PRO A 870 -10.27 0.25 3.30
N ASP A 871 -9.46 -0.24 2.37
CA ASP A 871 -8.32 -1.07 2.68
C ASP A 871 -7.14 -0.25 3.22
N ASN A 872 -5.97 -0.86 3.42
CA ASN A 872 -4.79 -0.17 3.94
C ASN A 872 -4.19 0.89 3.00
N THR A 873 -4.60 0.94 1.72
CA THR A 873 -4.25 2.05 0.81
C THR A 873 -5.07 3.31 1.11
N LEU A 874 -6.17 3.17 1.86
CA LEU A 874 -7.14 4.22 2.18
C LEU A 874 -7.93 4.78 0.98
N ALA A 875 -7.70 4.24 -0.22
CA ALA A 875 -8.33 4.68 -1.47
C ALA A 875 -9.11 3.57 -2.18
N ALA A 876 -8.78 2.31 -1.91
CA ALA A 876 -9.51 1.16 -2.42
C ALA A 876 -10.26 0.43 -1.29
N SER A 877 -11.08 -0.55 -1.65
CA SER A 877 -11.76 -1.45 -0.71
C SER A 877 -11.49 -2.89 -1.10
N GLY A 878 -11.50 -3.80 -0.13
CA GLY A 878 -11.29 -5.23 -0.38
C GLY A 878 -11.85 -6.10 0.75
N PRO A 879 -12.16 -7.37 0.49
CA PRO A 879 -12.80 -8.25 1.47
C PRO A 879 -11.83 -8.85 2.50
N GLY A 880 -10.51 -8.70 2.34
CA GLY A 880 -9.51 -9.37 3.19
C GLY A 880 -9.67 -9.12 4.70
N TRP A 881 -9.22 -10.05 5.53
CA TRP A 881 -9.41 -9.96 6.98
C TRP A 881 -8.46 -8.96 7.65
N ALA A 882 -7.14 -9.07 7.42
CA ALA A 882 -6.18 -8.21 8.10
C ALA A 882 -6.25 -6.75 7.64
N THR A 883 -6.65 -6.53 6.39
CA THR A 883 -6.52 -5.24 5.69
C THR A 883 -7.81 -4.70 5.11
N GLY A 884 -8.94 -5.40 5.27
CA GLY A 884 -10.20 -5.06 4.59
C GLY A 884 -11.46 -5.36 5.41
N SER A 885 -12.57 -5.55 4.70
CA SER A 885 -13.93 -5.58 5.27
C SER A 885 -14.20 -6.77 6.18
N ALA A 886 -13.62 -7.95 5.93
CA ALA A 886 -13.86 -9.11 6.80
C ALA A 886 -13.31 -8.92 8.21
N GLY A 887 -12.21 -8.18 8.39
CA GLY A 887 -11.71 -7.85 9.73
C GLY A 887 -12.61 -6.88 10.48
N VAL A 888 -13.16 -5.89 9.76
CA VAL A 888 -14.17 -4.99 10.33
C VAL A 888 -15.43 -5.78 10.70
N LEU A 889 -15.85 -6.74 9.87
CA LEU A 889 -16.98 -7.62 10.14
C LEU A 889 -16.77 -8.48 11.40
N SER A 890 -15.59 -9.06 11.60
CA SER A 890 -15.26 -9.80 12.84
C SER A 890 -15.48 -8.92 14.08
N PHE A 891 -14.98 -7.68 14.04
CA PHE A 891 -15.17 -6.72 15.13
C PHE A 891 -16.65 -6.38 15.35
N LEU A 892 -17.40 -6.05 14.29
CA LEU A 892 -18.81 -5.69 14.40
C LEU A 892 -19.65 -6.84 14.99
N ARG A 893 -19.39 -8.08 14.54
CA ARG A 893 -20.03 -9.29 15.07
C ARG A 893 -19.75 -9.44 16.57
N ARG A 894 -18.48 -9.39 16.97
CA ARG A 894 -18.09 -9.54 18.39
C ARG A 894 -18.65 -8.42 19.27
N LEU A 895 -18.75 -7.19 18.75
CA LEU A 895 -19.38 -6.08 19.45
C LEU A 895 -20.87 -6.35 19.69
N ARG A 896 -21.60 -6.80 18.66
CA ARG A 896 -23.03 -7.13 18.77
C ARG A 896 -23.30 -8.21 19.81
N ASP A 897 -22.41 -9.19 19.88
CA ASP A 897 -22.56 -10.39 20.71
C ASP A 897 -21.91 -10.25 22.10
N HIS A 898 -21.40 -9.06 22.46
CA HIS A 898 -20.64 -8.80 23.69
C HIS A 898 -19.49 -9.82 23.92
N GLY A 899 -18.79 -10.19 22.85
CA GLY A 899 -17.70 -11.16 22.88
C GLY A 899 -17.77 -12.20 21.76
N GLY A 900 -17.50 -13.46 22.10
CA GLY A 900 -17.45 -14.58 21.16
C GLY A 900 -16.06 -14.83 20.56
N PRO A 901 -15.91 -15.90 19.76
CA PRO A 901 -14.63 -16.38 19.27
C PRO A 901 -13.98 -15.39 18.28
N ARG A 902 -12.66 -15.28 18.40
CA ARG A 902 -11.80 -14.65 17.38
C ARG A 902 -11.67 -15.60 16.18
N LEU A 903 -11.38 -15.06 15.00
CA LEU A 903 -11.49 -15.73 13.69
C LEU A 903 -11.04 -17.21 13.61
N TRP A 904 -9.89 -17.56 14.19
CA TRP A 904 -9.33 -18.93 14.15
C TRP A 904 -9.33 -19.60 15.53
N ASN A 905 -9.74 -18.89 16.58
CA ASN A 905 -9.74 -19.41 17.93
C ASN A 905 -11.15 -19.87 18.27
N ASP A 906 -11.44 -21.13 17.95
CA ASP A 906 -12.69 -21.77 18.37
C ASP A 906 -12.70 -21.80 19.90
N SER A 907 -13.68 -21.16 20.53
CA SER A 907 -13.95 -21.30 21.96
C SER A 907 -14.46 -22.72 22.23
N ALA A 908 -13.58 -23.73 22.15
CA ALA A 908 -13.83 -25.00 22.79
C ALA A 908 -13.64 -24.79 24.30
N PRO A 909 -14.61 -25.16 25.16
CA PRO A 909 -14.36 -25.18 26.60
C PRO A 909 -13.17 -26.09 26.89
N ALA A 910 -12.31 -25.68 27.82
CA ALA A 910 -11.24 -26.53 28.30
C ALA A 910 -11.82 -27.91 28.71
N PRO A 911 -11.14 -29.03 28.42
CA PRO A 911 -11.57 -30.32 28.91
C PRO A 911 -11.50 -30.29 30.45
N GLY A 912 -12.64 -30.13 31.11
CA GLY A 912 -12.70 -30.15 32.58
C GLY A 912 -13.81 -29.36 33.27
N THR A 913 -14.48 -28.39 32.64
CA THR A 913 -15.59 -27.67 33.31
C THR A 913 -16.94 -28.25 32.90
N GLN A 914 -17.35 -29.34 33.56
CA GLN A 914 -18.76 -29.65 33.69
C GLN A 914 -19.43 -28.50 34.44
N ARG A 915 -20.34 -27.77 33.77
CA ARG A 915 -21.26 -26.88 34.47
C ARG A 915 -22.21 -27.74 35.29
N THR A 916 -22.03 -27.74 36.60
CA THR A 916 -23.10 -28.06 37.56
C THR A 916 -24.05 -26.88 37.68
#